data_AF-A0A944KAY3-F1
#
_entry.id   AF-A0A944KAY3-F1
#
_cell.length_a   1.000
_cell.length_b   1.000
_cell.length_c   1.000
_cell.angle_alpha   90.00
_cell.angle_beta   90.00
_cell.angle_gamma   90.00
#
_symmetry.space_group_name_H-M   'P 1'
#
loop_
_entity.id
_entity.type
_entity.pdbx_description
1 polymer ?
#
loop_
_entity_poly.entity_id
_entity_poly.type
_entity_poly.pdbx_seq_one_letter_code
_entity_poly.pdbx_strand_id
1 'polypeptide(L)'
;MQAAQPQRKFRGKNKAPKWKKPDDGMVSVMVLPLAVTNPADLARVEKLFGAMGSLKRAVQRDARAKVDAYWAAYHERNEQGAKAVRQRLGLSREALERCAYRHLEDSGHLGHHASKALAMHMADEVWNGVQRHLFPDATGKRHGRPKVGRRHDFTRIPGRARSHTTVNKWETFRLIGTLHGHVMTYTDGGQHELMQPRRMPKPIITDGKVPTGKTTASGKPATRKATWWDHTGPLAVVFSGGPDSEHGDLVLPVRIPQGAGQWERVQHFLSNPGRWHKVDLVRRRKASAPGGWVYEAHLMILGPGYTSPAVQQMREQAAQLDRIGGVDGNVSNLSVVSFPASLDPKDGTPESSEVVLTDEEKTRLEKAARKRRGRARALERSRRATNTAQYGLSKKQKVRAERRTAKGLPAKQVTTPGGARAARTDGVPKQAFRRDRLSANYRQLRARQAEHAASMAEHRRHRARTVAREIIAAHGPVLVVEDCDIRTWYRLWGKRLSQTTPGMLISVLENECGAAGGRLVRASTWSTALSQHCLCGERVNKTLRDREHKCIACSLVGKRDLVSAALAAFVRFTDVDDPKTAHLDTTASRHAQIVFDEGLEEALAESTTPCQNTPRGAGRVAVPRQRGTSAHRTAGRRPRATPDETRPVRDHAGKPGTRPGCNPQLTLW
;
A
#
# COMPACT_ATOMS: atom_id res chain seq x y z
N MET A 1 -43.63 22.18 -29.49
CA MET A 1 -43.61 20.73 -29.15
C MET A 1 -42.16 20.25 -29.14
N GLN A 2 -41.55 20.07 -27.98
CA GLN A 2 -40.22 19.45 -27.88
C GLN A 2 -40.37 17.96 -28.21
N ALA A 3 -39.75 17.53 -29.31
CA ALA A 3 -39.73 16.12 -29.70
C ALA A 3 -39.23 15.27 -28.53
N ALA A 4 -40.05 14.31 -28.10
CA ALA A 4 -39.69 13.37 -27.05
C ALA A 4 -38.41 12.64 -27.45
N GLN A 5 -37.31 12.87 -26.70
CA GLN A 5 -36.08 12.15 -26.91
C GLN A 5 -36.36 10.64 -26.78
N PRO A 6 -35.91 9.80 -27.74
CA PRO A 6 -36.15 8.36 -27.68
C PRO A 6 -35.61 7.79 -26.37
N GLN A 7 -36.42 6.98 -25.71
CA GLN A 7 -36.08 6.34 -24.43
C GLN A 7 -34.81 5.51 -24.61
N ARG A 8 -33.69 6.02 -24.09
CA ARG A 8 -32.36 5.48 -24.37
C ARG A 8 -32.20 4.07 -23.78
N LYS A 9 -31.65 3.14 -24.57
CA LYS A 9 -31.32 1.77 -24.14
C LYS A 9 -30.23 1.79 -23.06
N PHE A 10 -30.65 1.76 -21.80
CA PHE A 10 -29.78 1.40 -20.68
C PHE A 10 -29.66 -0.13 -20.60
N ARG A 11 -28.60 -0.63 -19.96
CA ARG A 11 -28.31 -2.07 -19.83
C ARG A 11 -29.54 -2.81 -19.28
N GLY A 12 -30.22 -3.59 -20.11
CA GLY A 12 -31.28 -4.50 -19.67
C GLY A 12 -30.71 -5.58 -18.77
N LYS A 13 -31.58 -6.27 -18.00
CA LYS A 13 -31.17 -7.44 -17.22
C LYS A 13 -30.49 -8.44 -18.16
N ASN A 14 -29.23 -8.76 -17.89
CA ASN A 14 -28.49 -9.73 -18.69
C ASN A 14 -29.15 -11.10 -18.46
N LYS A 15 -29.77 -11.66 -19.50
CA LYS A 15 -30.52 -12.93 -19.41
C LYS A 15 -29.60 -14.17 -19.41
N ALA A 16 -28.33 -14.00 -19.76
CA ALA A 16 -27.34 -15.06 -19.71
C ALA A 16 -26.86 -15.33 -18.26
N PRO A 17 -26.52 -16.59 -17.92
CA PRO A 17 -25.95 -16.93 -16.63
C PRO A 17 -24.71 -16.07 -16.35
N LYS A 18 -24.59 -15.59 -15.10
CA LYS A 18 -23.48 -14.74 -14.68
C LYS A 18 -22.19 -15.56 -14.76
N TRP A 19 -21.26 -15.13 -15.61
CA TRP A 19 -19.93 -15.73 -15.67
C TRP A 19 -19.30 -15.78 -14.27
N LYS A 20 -18.88 -16.97 -13.86
CA LYS A 20 -18.16 -17.23 -12.62
C LYS A 20 -16.66 -17.29 -12.92
N LYS A 21 -15.85 -16.77 -12.00
CA LYS A 21 -14.39 -16.86 -12.13
C LYS A 21 -13.95 -18.31 -12.00
N PRO A 22 -12.94 -18.76 -12.77
CA PRO A 22 -12.28 -20.05 -12.55
C PRO A 22 -11.44 -20.02 -11.26
N ASP A 23 -10.92 -21.19 -10.86
CA ASP A 23 -9.94 -21.39 -9.78
C ASP A 23 -10.35 -20.74 -8.45
N ASP A 24 -11.55 -21.05 -7.95
CA ASP A 24 -12.17 -20.49 -6.74
C ASP A 24 -12.27 -18.95 -6.70
N GLY A 25 -12.07 -18.31 -7.85
CA GLY A 25 -12.05 -16.86 -7.97
C GLY A 25 -10.73 -16.19 -7.57
N MET A 26 -9.64 -16.96 -7.44
CA MET A 26 -8.30 -16.41 -7.21
C MET A 26 -7.91 -15.43 -8.31
N VAL A 27 -7.34 -14.30 -7.90
CA VAL A 27 -6.84 -13.27 -8.81
C VAL A 27 -5.50 -12.75 -8.33
N SER A 28 -4.62 -12.50 -9.29
CA SER A 28 -3.31 -11.91 -9.06
C SER A 28 -3.16 -10.64 -9.90
N VAL A 29 -2.18 -9.80 -9.54
CA VAL A 29 -1.90 -8.56 -10.27
C VAL A 29 -0.42 -8.48 -10.61
N MET A 30 -0.12 -8.35 -11.90
CA MET A 30 1.20 -8.01 -12.39
C MET A 30 1.26 -6.51 -12.70
N VAL A 31 2.30 -5.83 -12.19
CA VAL A 31 2.56 -4.42 -12.49
C VAL A 31 3.49 -4.36 -13.70
N LEU A 32 3.00 -3.81 -14.80
CA LEU A 32 3.72 -3.64 -16.06
C LEU A 32 4.07 -2.16 -16.24
N PRO A 33 5.35 -1.77 -16.16
CA PRO A 33 5.77 -0.41 -16.50
C PRO A 33 5.43 -0.05 -17.94
N LEU A 34 4.94 1.17 -18.17
CA LEU A 34 4.61 1.68 -19.51
C LEU A 34 5.66 2.69 -19.95
N ALA A 35 6.21 2.49 -21.16
CA ALA A 35 7.19 3.38 -21.77
C ALA A 35 6.51 4.54 -22.51
N VAL A 36 5.93 5.47 -21.74
CA VAL A 36 5.30 6.69 -22.28
C VAL A 36 6.39 7.73 -22.56
N THR A 37 7.12 7.54 -23.65
CA THR A 37 8.27 8.41 -24.02
C THR A 37 7.96 9.43 -25.11
N ASN A 38 6.91 9.21 -25.92
CA ASN A 38 6.48 10.16 -26.94
C ASN A 38 5.72 11.34 -26.27
N PRO A 39 6.12 12.61 -26.49
CA PRO A 39 5.42 13.78 -25.94
C PRO A 39 3.92 13.85 -26.28
N ALA A 40 3.52 13.43 -27.48
CA ALA A 40 2.12 13.44 -27.90
C ALA A 40 1.29 12.41 -27.10
N ASP A 41 1.79 11.18 -26.97
CA ASP A 41 1.12 10.15 -26.17
C ASP A 41 1.11 10.52 -24.67
N LEU A 42 2.18 11.15 -24.16
CA LEU A 42 2.21 11.68 -22.79
C LEU A 42 1.11 12.72 -22.57
N ALA A 43 0.95 13.68 -23.49
CA ALA A 43 -0.11 14.67 -23.40
C ALA A 43 -1.50 14.02 -23.43
N ARG A 44 -1.72 13.01 -24.28
CA ARG A 44 -2.98 12.25 -24.34
C ARG A 44 -3.27 11.50 -23.03
N VAL A 45 -2.29 10.83 -22.46
CA VAL A 45 -2.43 10.13 -21.15
C VAL A 45 -2.74 11.14 -20.05
N GLU A 46 -2.07 12.29 -20.02
CA GLU A 46 -2.33 13.33 -19.03
C GLU A 46 -3.74 13.92 -19.14
N LYS A 47 -4.21 14.17 -20.38
CA LYS A 47 -5.59 14.60 -20.65
C LYS A 47 -6.60 13.54 -20.21
N LEU A 48 -6.36 12.26 -20.48
CA LEU A 48 -7.19 11.14 -19.99
C LEU A 48 -7.28 11.11 -18.45
N PHE A 49 -6.15 11.20 -17.73
CA PHE A 49 -6.17 11.28 -16.26
C PHE A 49 -6.84 12.56 -15.75
N GLY A 50 -6.70 13.67 -16.48
CA GLY A 50 -7.41 14.92 -16.20
C GLY A 50 -8.92 14.73 -16.29
N ALA A 51 -9.39 14.18 -17.40
CA ALA A 51 -10.80 13.94 -17.69
C ALA A 51 -11.43 12.99 -16.66
N MET A 52 -10.82 11.82 -16.44
CA MET A 52 -11.31 10.85 -15.48
C MET A 52 -11.29 11.37 -14.04
N GLY A 53 -10.29 12.18 -13.69
CA GLY A 53 -10.22 12.82 -12.38
C GLY A 53 -11.31 13.88 -12.17
N SER A 54 -11.64 14.67 -13.19
CA SER A 54 -12.75 15.63 -13.15
C SER A 54 -14.09 14.90 -13.02
N LEU A 55 -14.29 13.88 -13.85
CA LEU A 55 -15.50 13.05 -13.85
C LEU A 55 -15.73 12.38 -12.49
N LYS A 56 -14.71 11.71 -11.93
CA LYS A 56 -14.79 11.08 -10.60
C LYS A 56 -15.26 12.08 -9.55
N ARG A 57 -14.71 13.29 -9.56
CA ARG A 57 -15.06 14.32 -8.59
C ARG A 57 -16.48 14.84 -8.75
N ALA A 58 -17.01 14.91 -9.98
CA ALA A 58 -18.40 15.26 -10.21
C ALA A 58 -19.32 14.20 -9.59
N VAL A 59 -19.09 12.92 -9.93
CA VAL A 59 -19.84 11.79 -9.38
C VAL A 59 -19.71 11.67 -7.86
N GLN A 60 -18.53 11.94 -7.30
CA GLN A 60 -18.34 11.98 -5.84
C GLN A 60 -19.15 13.08 -5.15
N ARG A 61 -19.37 14.23 -5.81
CA ARG A 61 -20.20 15.29 -5.25
C ARG A 61 -21.67 14.90 -5.29
N ASP A 62 -22.14 14.33 -6.40
CA ASP A 62 -23.51 13.81 -6.48
C ASP A 62 -23.75 12.73 -5.43
N ALA A 63 -22.84 11.77 -5.33
CA ALA A 63 -22.90 10.70 -4.33
C ALA A 63 -22.92 11.26 -2.91
N ARG A 64 -22.10 12.28 -2.63
CA ARG A 64 -22.09 12.96 -1.32
C ARG A 64 -23.41 13.65 -1.05
N ALA A 65 -23.92 14.46 -1.98
CA ALA A 65 -25.20 15.16 -1.82
C ALA A 65 -26.35 14.17 -1.57
N LYS A 66 -26.40 13.06 -2.32
CA LYS A 66 -27.39 12.00 -2.14
C LYS A 66 -27.27 11.28 -0.80
N VAL A 67 -26.05 10.99 -0.33
CA VAL A 67 -25.82 10.42 1.01
C VAL A 67 -26.26 11.39 2.10
N ASP A 68 -26.02 12.68 1.91
CA ASP A 68 -26.37 13.72 2.89
C ASP A 68 -27.89 13.85 3.00
N ALA A 69 -28.58 13.90 1.85
CA ALA A 69 -30.04 13.85 1.79
C ALA A 69 -30.59 12.55 2.40
N TYR A 70 -29.93 11.42 2.12
CA TYR A 70 -30.35 10.13 2.68
C TYR A 70 -30.35 10.15 4.19
N TRP A 71 -29.33 10.72 4.83
CA TRP A 71 -29.24 10.81 6.29
C TRP A 71 -30.14 11.89 6.89
N ALA A 72 -30.35 13.01 6.19
CA ALA A 72 -31.27 14.06 6.61
C ALA A 72 -32.74 13.58 6.63
N ALA A 73 -33.13 12.67 5.74
CA ALA A 73 -34.48 12.12 5.64
C ALA A 73 -34.81 11.06 6.73
N TYR A 74 -34.51 11.33 8.00
CA TYR A 74 -34.69 10.35 9.09
C TYR A 74 -36.16 9.95 9.27
N HIS A 75 -37.09 10.91 9.26
CA HIS A 75 -38.53 10.63 9.38
C HIS A 75 -39.02 9.71 8.24
N GLU A 76 -38.71 10.06 6.99
CA GLU A 76 -39.08 9.20 5.84
C GLU A 76 -38.45 7.80 5.91
N ARG A 77 -37.23 7.66 6.44
CA ARG A 77 -36.61 6.33 6.59
C ARG A 77 -37.33 5.47 7.62
N ASN A 78 -37.90 6.09 8.65
CA ASN A 78 -38.68 5.39 9.68
C ASN A 78 -40.08 5.03 9.18
N GLU A 79 -40.72 5.94 8.43
CA GLU A 79 -42.10 5.76 7.92
C GLU A 79 -42.17 4.86 6.68
N GLN A 80 -41.35 5.15 5.66
CA GLN A 80 -41.41 4.52 4.33
C GLN A 80 -40.34 3.43 4.14
N GLY A 81 -39.42 3.32 5.10
CA GLY A 81 -38.31 2.39 5.08
C GLY A 81 -37.08 2.88 4.30
N ALA A 82 -35.91 2.47 4.78
CA ALA A 82 -34.61 2.87 4.23
C ALA A 82 -34.43 2.53 2.73
N LYS A 83 -35.07 1.48 2.21
CA LYS A 83 -34.96 1.08 0.80
C LYS A 83 -35.70 2.06 -0.12
N ALA A 84 -36.90 2.50 0.25
CA ALA A 84 -37.70 3.45 -0.53
C ALA A 84 -36.98 4.80 -0.66
N VAL A 85 -36.46 5.32 0.46
CA VAL A 85 -35.69 6.58 0.47
C VAL A 85 -34.44 6.48 -0.42
N ARG A 86 -33.72 5.35 -0.43
CA ARG A 86 -32.58 5.16 -1.35
C ARG A 86 -33.01 5.18 -2.82
N GLN A 87 -34.13 4.56 -3.16
CA GLN A 87 -34.65 4.54 -4.53
C GLN A 87 -35.06 5.96 -4.98
N ARG A 88 -35.80 6.68 -4.14
CA ARG A 88 -36.20 8.08 -4.37
C ARG A 88 -35.00 9.00 -4.64
N LEU A 89 -33.95 8.86 -3.84
CA LEU A 89 -32.72 9.67 -3.97
C LEU A 89 -31.79 9.21 -5.10
N GLY A 90 -32.10 8.12 -5.81
CA GLY A 90 -31.21 7.54 -6.80
C GLY A 90 -29.86 7.14 -6.19
N LEU A 91 -29.88 6.57 -4.98
CA LEU A 91 -28.73 6.09 -4.24
C LEU A 91 -28.51 4.60 -4.56
N SER A 92 -28.20 4.33 -5.82
CA SER A 92 -27.85 3.01 -6.34
C SER A 92 -26.63 3.08 -7.26
N ARG A 93 -26.05 1.91 -7.53
CA ARG A 93 -24.97 1.77 -8.52
C ARG A 93 -25.39 2.34 -9.88
N GLU A 94 -26.53 1.91 -10.40
CA GLU A 94 -27.02 2.27 -11.73
C GLU A 94 -27.34 3.77 -11.84
N ALA A 95 -27.78 4.38 -10.75
CA ALA A 95 -28.06 5.81 -10.72
C ALA A 95 -26.77 6.65 -10.72
N LEU A 96 -25.70 6.20 -10.05
CA LEU A 96 -24.39 6.86 -10.13
C LEU A 96 -23.71 6.64 -11.49
N GLU A 97 -23.87 5.46 -12.10
CA GLU A 97 -23.43 5.21 -13.48
C GLU A 97 -24.13 6.18 -14.47
N ARG A 98 -25.44 6.40 -14.30
CA ARG A 98 -26.20 7.41 -15.06
C ARG A 98 -25.70 8.84 -14.82
N CYS A 99 -25.39 9.22 -13.57
CA CYS A 99 -24.77 10.52 -13.28
C CYS A 99 -23.43 10.69 -14.00
N ALA A 100 -22.57 9.68 -13.95
CA ALA A 100 -21.28 9.72 -14.63
C ALA A 100 -21.42 9.86 -16.14
N TYR A 101 -22.40 9.17 -16.72
CA TYR A 101 -22.66 9.27 -18.14
C TYR A 101 -23.12 10.67 -18.54
N ARG A 102 -24.06 11.25 -17.79
CA ARG A 102 -24.53 12.63 -17.99
C ARG A 102 -23.38 13.64 -17.89
N HIS A 103 -22.54 13.54 -16.85
CA HIS A 103 -21.37 14.41 -16.70
C HIS A 103 -20.37 14.31 -17.86
N LEU A 104 -20.25 13.12 -18.48
CA LEU A 104 -19.41 12.94 -19.66
C LEU A 104 -20.02 13.66 -20.88
N GLU A 105 -21.32 13.43 -21.15
CA GLU A 105 -22.03 14.05 -22.28
C GLU A 105 -22.11 15.57 -22.17
N ASP A 106 -22.60 16.09 -21.03
CA ASP A 106 -22.80 17.52 -20.80
C ASP A 106 -21.48 18.31 -20.90
N SER A 107 -20.35 17.64 -20.67
CA SER A 107 -19.05 18.30 -20.76
C SER A 107 -18.57 18.52 -22.20
N GLY A 108 -18.96 17.67 -23.16
CA GLY A 108 -18.43 17.62 -24.53
C GLY A 108 -16.93 17.28 -24.59
N HIS A 109 -16.08 18.19 -24.12
CA HIS A 109 -14.62 18.11 -24.18
C HIS A 109 -14.00 16.88 -23.49
N LEU A 110 -14.67 16.28 -22.49
CA LEU A 110 -14.16 15.06 -21.86
C LEU A 110 -14.31 13.84 -22.79
N GLY A 111 -15.27 13.87 -23.72
CA GLY A 111 -15.53 12.83 -24.71
C GLY A 111 -14.38 12.60 -25.69
N HIS A 112 -13.51 13.60 -25.91
CA HIS A 112 -12.28 13.43 -26.69
C HIS A 112 -11.23 12.52 -26.02
N HIS A 113 -11.37 12.27 -24.72
CA HIS A 113 -10.34 11.61 -23.90
C HIS A 113 -10.84 10.39 -23.14
N ALA A 114 -12.12 10.37 -22.74
CA ALA A 114 -12.69 9.32 -21.90
C ALA A 114 -13.88 8.64 -22.60
N SER A 115 -13.97 7.31 -22.47
CA SER A 115 -15.09 6.55 -23.00
C SER A 115 -16.24 6.41 -21.98
N LYS A 116 -17.45 6.14 -22.48
CA LYS A 116 -18.63 5.84 -21.64
C LYS A 116 -18.37 4.68 -20.68
N ALA A 117 -17.66 3.64 -21.14
CA ALA A 117 -17.28 2.50 -20.30
C ALA A 117 -16.40 2.94 -19.11
N LEU A 118 -15.36 3.76 -19.35
CA LEU A 118 -14.53 4.29 -18.27
C LEU A 118 -15.34 5.14 -17.29
N ALA A 119 -16.29 5.94 -17.77
CA ALA A 119 -17.17 6.73 -16.92
C ALA A 119 -17.99 5.86 -15.97
N MET A 120 -18.62 4.80 -16.47
CA MET A 120 -19.39 3.86 -15.66
C MET A 120 -18.53 3.15 -14.61
N HIS A 121 -17.33 2.68 -14.98
CA HIS A 121 -16.43 2.04 -14.01
C HIS A 121 -15.90 2.99 -12.95
N MET A 122 -15.72 4.25 -13.30
CA MET A 122 -15.40 5.26 -12.31
C MET A 122 -16.55 5.46 -11.32
N ALA A 123 -17.80 5.45 -11.79
CA ALA A 123 -18.99 5.53 -10.95
C ALA A 123 -19.11 4.33 -10.00
N ASP A 124 -18.82 3.11 -10.49
CA ASP A 124 -18.79 1.90 -9.68
C ASP A 124 -17.75 1.98 -8.55
N GLU A 125 -16.57 2.55 -8.82
CA GLU A 125 -15.58 2.81 -7.76
C GLU A 125 -16.10 3.81 -6.71
N VAL A 126 -16.87 4.82 -7.12
CA VAL A 126 -17.53 5.76 -6.18
C VAL A 126 -18.63 5.05 -5.39
N TRP A 127 -19.45 4.22 -6.05
CA TRP A 127 -20.50 3.44 -5.43
C TRP A 127 -19.95 2.50 -4.34
N ASN A 128 -18.83 1.83 -4.58
CA ASN A 128 -18.18 0.98 -3.56
C ASN A 128 -17.81 1.76 -2.27
N GLY A 129 -17.54 3.07 -2.38
CA GLY A 129 -17.36 3.94 -1.22
C GLY A 129 -18.67 4.28 -0.52
N VAL A 130 -19.73 4.51 -1.28
CA VAL A 130 -21.09 4.78 -0.77
C VAL A 130 -21.66 3.53 -0.09
N GLN A 131 -21.59 2.37 -0.71
CA GLN A 131 -22.09 1.11 -0.19
C GLN A 131 -21.49 0.80 1.19
N ARG A 132 -20.17 0.91 1.34
CA ARG A 132 -19.48 0.70 2.63
C ARG A 132 -19.86 1.71 3.71
N HIS A 133 -20.37 2.88 3.33
CA HIS A 133 -20.86 3.87 4.28
C HIS A 133 -22.31 3.58 4.70
N LEU A 134 -23.13 3.10 3.76
CA LEU A 134 -24.54 2.82 4.02
C LEU A 134 -24.75 1.51 4.77
N PHE A 135 -23.94 0.50 4.49
CA PHE A 135 -24.10 -0.84 5.04
C PHE A 135 -22.91 -1.20 5.94
N PRO A 136 -23.17 -1.80 7.11
CA PRO A 136 -22.09 -2.29 7.96
C PRO A 136 -21.35 -3.45 7.29
N ASP A 137 -20.07 -3.60 7.63
CA ASP A 137 -19.31 -4.81 7.35
C ASP A 137 -19.72 -5.95 8.29
N ALA A 138 -19.09 -7.13 8.14
CA ALA A 138 -19.36 -8.30 8.98
C ALA A 138 -19.13 -8.05 10.49
N THR A 139 -18.39 -6.99 10.85
CA THR A 139 -18.15 -6.59 12.24
C THR A 139 -19.14 -5.53 12.74
N GLY A 140 -20.20 -5.25 11.98
CA GLY A 140 -21.19 -4.22 12.29
C GLY A 140 -20.72 -2.79 12.01
N LYS A 141 -19.50 -2.59 11.47
CA LYS A 141 -18.89 -1.27 11.32
C LYS A 141 -19.13 -0.68 9.94
N ARG A 142 -19.43 0.63 9.90
CA ARG A 142 -19.61 1.37 8.64
C ARG A 142 -18.38 2.23 8.34
N HIS A 143 -18.10 2.42 7.06
CA HIS A 143 -17.13 3.43 6.65
C HIS A 143 -17.69 4.85 6.88
N GLY A 144 -16.79 5.79 7.14
CA GLY A 144 -17.14 7.20 7.25
C GLY A 144 -17.70 7.78 5.95
N ARG A 145 -18.41 8.90 6.08
CA ARG A 145 -19.08 9.62 5.00
C ARG A 145 -18.17 9.82 3.75
N PRO A 146 -18.63 9.49 2.53
CA PRO A 146 -17.80 9.55 1.32
C PRO A 146 -17.15 10.91 1.11
N LYS A 147 -15.85 10.94 0.78
CA LYS A 147 -15.07 12.18 0.59
C LYS A 147 -14.80 12.44 -0.88
N VAL A 148 -14.86 13.70 -1.29
CA VAL A 148 -14.44 14.14 -2.63
C VAL A 148 -12.92 14.22 -2.68
N GLY A 149 -12.31 13.47 -3.59
CA GLY A 149 -10.86 13.40 -3.77
C GLY A 149 -10.27 14.69 -4.37
N ARG A 150 -8.96 14.87 -4.21
CA ARG A 150 -8.21 15.95 -4.87
C ARG A 150 -7.64 15.44 -6.19
N ARG A 151 -7.58 16.31 -7.20
CA ARG A 151 -7.03 15.99 -8.54
C ARG A 151 -5.62 15.38 -8.47
N HIS A 152 -4.77 15.88 -7.58
CA HIS A 152 -3.39 15.40 -7.45
C HIS A 152 -3.24 14.02 -6.79
N ASP A 153 -4.29 13.57 -6.09
CA ASP A 153 -4.31 12.27 -5.41
C ASP A 153 -4.97 11.20 -6.30
N PHE A 154 -5.49 11.58 -7.47
CA PHE A 154 -6.06 10.67 -8.45
C PHE A 154 -4.93 9.99 -9.24
N THR A 155 -4.69 8.71 -8.96
CA THR A 155 -3.55 7.94 -9.50
C THR A 155 -3.94 6.70 -10.29
N ARG A 156 -5.22 6.34 -10.32
CA ARG A 156 -5.70 5.10 -10.96
C ARG A 156 -6.97 5.36 -11.76
N ILE A 157 -7.00 4.87 -12.99
CA ILE A 157 -8.20 4.73 -13.80
C ILE A 157 -8.53 3.23 -13.85
N PRO A 158 -9.62 2.78 -13.19
CA PRO A 158 -9.99 1.39 -13.26
C PRO A 158 -10.42 1.03 -14.69
N GLY A 159 -9.83 -0.02 -15.24
CA GLY A 159 -10.33 -0.59 -16.49
C GLY A 159 -11.55 -1.46 -16.26
N ARG A 160 -12.16 -1.88 -17.36
CA ARG A 160 -13.15 -2.93 -17.41
C ARG A 160 -12.50 -4.28 -17.57
N ALA A 161 -13.11 -5.30 -16.98
CA ALA A 161 -12.79 -6.68 -17.29
C ALA A 161 -13.12 -7.00 -18.75
N ARG A 162 -12.31 -7.85 -19.38
CA ARG A 162 -12.66 -8.42 -20.67
C ARG A 162 -13.98 -9.18 -20.58
N SER A 163 -14.69 -9.25 -21.69
CA SER A 163 -15.80 -10.18 -21.80
C SER A 163 -15.23 -11.61 -21.83
N HIS A 164 -15.82 -12.49 -21.03
CA HIS A 164 -15.55 -13.93 -21.09
C HIS A 164 -16.67 -14.67 -21.82
N THR A 165 -17.74 -13.97 -22.19
CA THR A 165 -18.84 -14.50 -23.02
C THR A 165 -18.78 -14.00 -24.46
N THR A 166 -17.87 -13.07 -24.77
CA THR A 166 -17.68 -12.54 -26.12
C THR A 166 -16.20 -12.55 -26.41
N VAL A 167 -15.78 -13.32 -27.40
CA VAL A 167 -14.40 -13.40 -27.86
C VAL A 167 -13.92 -12.01 -28.29
N ASN A 168 -12.65 -11.68 -28.01
CA ASN A 168 -12.00 -10.46 -28.47
C ASN A 168 -12.73 -9.16 -28.07
N LYS A 169 -13.29 -9.13 -26.84
CA LYS A 169 -13.99 -7.95 -26.33
C LYS A 169 -13.37 -7.42 -25.04
N TRP A 170 -12.64 -6.33 -25.18
CA TRP A 170 -12.19 -5.47 -24.08
C TRP A 170 -12.67 -4.04 -24.32
N GLU A 171 -13.46 -3.46 -23.41
CA GLU A 171 -14.13 -2.16 -23.63
C GLU A 171 -13.28 -0.95 -23.20
N THR A 172 -12.10 -1.17 -22.59
CA THR A 172 -11.25 -0.10 -22.06
C THR A 172 -9.78 -0.35 -22.41
N PHE A 173 -8.86 -0.39 -21.43
CA PHE A 173 -7.46 -0.73 -21.63
C PHE A 173 -7.32 -2.23 -21.93
N ARG A 174 -6.68 -2.59 -23.04
CA ARG A 174 -6.35 -3.97 -23.41
C ARG A 174 -4.85 -4.16 -23.48
N LEU A 175 -4.35 -5.29 -22.98
CA LEU A 175 -2.99 -5.74 -23.27
C LEU A 175 -3.01 -6.55 -24.57
N ILE A 176 -2.16 -6.19 -25.52
CA ILE A 176 -2.03 -6.83 -26.83
C ILE A 176 -0.58 -7.25 -27.06
N GLY A 177 -0.34 -8.12 -28.04
CA GLY A 177 0.96 -8.73 -28.30
C GLY A 177 1.14 -10.04 -27.52
N THR A 178 2.32 -10.64 -27.68
CA THR A 178 2.67 -11.88 -26.99
C THR A 178 4.00 -11.73 -26.25
N LEU A 179 4.23 -12.55 -25.21
CA LEU A 179 5.53 -12.60 -24.56
C LEU A 179 6.63 -12.99 -25.57
N HIS A 180 6.37 -13.99 -26.40
CA HIS A 180 7.29 -14.45 -27.45
C HIS A 180 7.63 -13.32 -28.44
N GLY A 181 6.61 -12.65 -29.01
CA GLY A 181 6.83 -11.53 -29.92
C GLY A 181 7.57 -10.36 -29.27
N HIS A 182 7.34 -10.12 -27.97
CA HIS A 182 8.10 -9.12 -27.21
C HIS A 182 9.57 -9.50 -27.05
N VAL A 183 9.87 -10.77 -26.74
CA VAL A 183 11.25 -11.27 -26.67
C VAL A 183 11.92 -11.13 -28.03
N MET A 184 11.34 -11.71 -29.09
CA MET A 184 11.91 -11.66 -30.44
C MET A 184 12.18 -10.23 -30.94
N THR A 185 11.37 -9.26 -30.54
CA THR A 185 11.59 -7.85 -30.92
C THR A 185 12.77 -7.20 -30.20
N TYR A 186 13.06 -7.62 -28.96
CA TYR A 186 14.04 -6.97 -28.09
C TYR A 186 15.20 -7.89 -27.67
N THR A 187 15.34 -9.04 -28.32
CA THR A 187 16.51 -9.90 -28.26
C THR A 187 17.05 -10.04 -29.67
N ASP A 188 18.37 -10.08 -29.82
CA ASP A 188 18.97 -10.42 -31.10
C ASP A 188 18.75 -11.93 -31.38
N GLY A 189 17.63 -12.25 -32.04
CA GLY A 189 17.30 -13.63 -32.46
C GLY A 189 17.07 -14.65 -31.33
N GLY A 190 16.83 -14.20 -30.08
CA GLY A 190 16.54 -15.09 -28.94
C GLY A 190 17.75 -15.65 -28.20
N GLN A 191 18.98 -15.31 -28.60
CA GLN A 191 20.20 -15.83 -27.98
C GLN A 191 20.81 -14.95 -26.88
N HIS A 192 20.36 -13.68 -26.75
CA HIS A 192 20.92 -12.70 -25.80
C HIS A 192 19.93 -12.27 -24.70
N GLU A 193 20.47 -11.72 -23.60
CA GLU A 193 19.71 -11.04 -22.55
C GLU A 193 18.75 -10.00 -23.16
N LEU A 194 17.48 -9.96 -22.71
CA LEU A 194 16.47 -9.03 -23.20
C LEU A 194 16.98 -7.57 -23.18
N MET A 195 17.07 -6.92 -24.34
CA MET A 195 17.57 -5.54 -24.49
C MET A 195 16.45 -4.58 -24.87
N GLN A 196 15.75 -4.05 -23.87
CA GLN A 196 14.65 -3.09 -24.10
C GLN A 196 15.18 -1.65 -24.18
N PRO A 197 15.12 -0.96 -25.34
CA PRO A 197 15.69 0.37 -25.52
C PRO A 197 15.06 1.39 -24.57
N ARG A 198 15.81 2.46 -24.25
CA ARG A 198 15.31 3.52 -23.33
C ARG A 198 14.02 4.16 -23.83
N ARG A 199 13.90 4.36 -25.15
CA ARG A 199 12.66 4.72 -25.83
C ARG A 199 12.14 3.47 -26.52
N MET A 200 11.02 2.93 -26.04
CA MET A 200 10.42 1.76 -26.66
C MET A 200 9.74 2.20 -27.96
N PRO A 201 10.01 1.54 -29.10
CA PRO A 201 9.24 1.74 -30.32
C PRO A 201 7.75 1.53 -30.05
N LYS A 202 6.91 2.37 -30.65
CA LYS A 202 5.46 2.22 -30.59
C LYS A 202 5.08 1.08 -31.53
N PRO A 203 4.43 0.00 -31.05
CA PRO A 203 3.95 -1.04 -31.94
C PRO A 203 2.93 -0.45 -32.91
N ILE A 204 2.98 -0.91 -34.15
CA ILE A 204 2.03 -0.56 -35.21
C ILE A 204 1.08 -1.74 -35.36
N ILE A 205 -0.18 -1.47 -35.65
CA ILE A 205 -1.14 -2.52 -35.96
C ILE A 205 -0.65 -3.28 -37.20
N THR A 206 -0.79 -4.60 -37.21
CA THR A 206 -0.43 -5.39 -38.40
C THR A 206 -1.25 -4.89 -39.58
N ASP A 207 -0.59 -4.53 -40.69
CA ASP A 207 -1.27 -4.17 -41.92
C ASP A 207 -1.67 -5.43 -42.68
N GLY A 208 -2.82 -5.38 -43.37
CA GLY A 208 -3.30 -6.46 -44.23
C GLY A 208 -4.66 -7.04 -43.85
N LYS A 209 -4.97 -8.16 -44.52
CA LYS A 209 -6.23 -8.89 -44.41
C LYS A 209 -5.98 -10.24 -43.75
N VAL A 210 -6.76 -10.54 -42.70
CA VAL A 210 -6.69 -11.78 -41.93
C VAL A 210 -7.85 -12.68 -42.35
N PRO A 211 -7.63 -13.98 -42.62
CA PRO A 211 -8.70 -14.93 -42.87
C PRO A 211 -9.70 -14.99 -41.71
N THR A 212 -10.99 -15.05 -42.02
CA THR A 212 -12.06 -15.15 -41.02
C THR A 212 -12.42 -16.59 -40.68
N GLY A 213 -11.80 -17.57 -41.35
CA GLY A 213 -12.17 -18.99 -41.26
C GLY A 213 -13.50 -19.33 -41.94
N LYS A 214 -14.12 -18.36 -42.63
CA LYS A 214 -15.34 -18.55 -43.42
C LYS A 214 -15.03 -18.46 -44.91
N THR A 215 -15.86 -19.08 -45.73
CA THR A 215 -15.80 -18.99 -47.18
C THR A 215 -16.85 -18.01 -47.68
N THR A 216 -16.54 -17.21 -48.70
CA THR A 216 -17.52 -16.37 -49.39
C THR A 216 -18.43 -17.24 -50.26
N ALA A 217 -19.57 -16.69 -50.70
CA ALA A 217 -20.47 -17.37 -51.64
C ALA A 217 -19.78 -17.81 -52.95
N SER A 218 -18.66 -17.17 -53.30
CA SER A 218 -17.81 -17.50 -54.46
C SER A 218 -16.71 -18.54 -54.17
N GLY A 219 -16.73 -19.21 -53.01
CA GLY A 219 -15.74 -20.23 -52.66
C GLY A 219 -14.36 -19.69 -52.23
N LYS A 220 -14.18 -18.36 -52.16
CA LYS A 220 -12.92 -17.74 -51.70
C LYS A 220 -12.88 -17.60 -50.18
N PRO A 221 -11.71 -17.70 -49.53
CA PRO A 221 -11.59 -17.41 -48.09
C PRO A 221 -12.02 -15.97 -47.79
N ALA A 222 -13.05 -15.82 -46.95
CA ALA A 222 -13.49 -14.51 -46.49
C ALA A 222 -12.43 -13.92 -45.57
N THR A 223 -12.01 -12.70 -45.84
CA THR A 223 -10.97 -11.99 -45.10
C THR A 223 -11.52 -10.72 -44.47
N ARG A 224 -10.92 -10.30 -43.34
CA ARG A 224 -11.22 -9.03 -42.66
C ARG A 224 -9.96 -8.21 -42.48
N LYS A 225 -10.09 -6.90 -42.29
CA LYS A 225 -8.95 -6.06 -41.89
C LYS A 225 -8.37 -6.57 -40.56
N ALA A 226 -7.04 -6.59 -40.49
CA ALA A 226 -6.34 -6.87 -39.25
C ALA A 226 -6.71 -5.85 -38.15
N THR A 227 -6.75 -6.32 -36.93
CA THR A 227 -7.07 -5.55 -35.73
C THR A 227 -5.99 -5.80 -34.68
N TRP A 228 -6.02 -5.06 -33.56
CA TRP A 228 -5.11 -5.31 -32.45
C TRP A 228 -5.23 -6.72 -31.82
N TRP A 229 -6.28 -7.47 -32.13
CA TRP A 229 -6.42 -8.88 -31.73
C TRP A 229 -5.50 -9.81 -32.51
N ASP A 230 -5.06 -9.39 -33.69
CA ASP A 230 -4.19 -10.15 -34.59
C ASP A 230 -2.71 -9.80 -34.37
N HIS A 231 -2.42 -8.82 -33.50
CA HIS A 231 -1.06 -8.38 -33.20
C HIS A 231 -0.34 -9.39 -32.32
N THR A 232 0.66 -10.08 -32.88
CA THR A 232 1.50 -11.07 -32.19
C THR A 232 2.85 -10.53 -31.73
N GLY A 233 3.19 -9.29 -32.10
CA GLY A 233 4.48 -8.66 -31.80
C GLY A 233 4.63 -8.19 -30.34
N PRO A 234 5.40 -7.11 -30.09
CA PRO A 234 5.74 -6.69 -28.75
C PRO A 234 4.53 -6.22 -27.95
N LEU A 235 4.54 -6.53 -26.65
CA LEU A 235 3.48 -6.18 -25.72
C LEU A 235 3.23 -4.66 -25.63
N ALA A 236 1.97 -4.25 -25.71
CA ALA A 236 1.54 -2.88 -25.45
C ALA A 236 0.13 -2.81 -24.86
N VAL A 237 -0.16 -1.73 -24.14
CA VAL A 237 -1.52 -1.41 -23.70
C VAL A 237 -2.17 -0.46 -24.68
N VAL A 238 -3.33 -0.85 -25.21
CA VAL A 238 -4.09 -0.06 -26.18
C VAL A 238 -5.39 0.45 -25.56
N PHE A 239 -5.74 1.69 -25.89
CA PHE A 239 -7.00 2.32 -25.54
C PHE A 239 -7.53 3.14 -26.72
N SER A 240 -8.74 2.85 -27.19
CA SER A 240 -9.32 3.47 -28.39
C SER A 240 -9.90 4.87 -28.19
N GLY A 241 -9.51 5.57 -27.11
CA GLY A 241 -10.00 6.92 -26.85
C GLY A 241 -11.47 6.97 -26.39
N GLY A 242 -12.00 8.18 -26.32
CA GLY A 242 -13.44 8.40 -26.16
C GLY A 242 -14.15 8.49 -27.52
N PRO A 243 -15.50 8.53 -27.54
CA PRO A 243 -16.29 8.47 -28.77
C PRO A 243 -15.99 9.62 -29.75
N ASP A 244 -15.53 10.76 -29.25
CA ASP A 244 -15.26 11.96 -30.04
C ASP A 244 -13.75 12.16 -30.28
N SER A 245 -12.96 11.09 -30.14
CA SER A 245 -11.50 11.16 -30.29
C SER A 245 -11.09 10.93 -31.75
N GLU A 246 -10.52 11.95 -32.37
CA GLU A 246 -9.96 11.86 -33.74
C GLU A 246 -8.51 11.34 -33.76
N HIS A 247 -7.86 11.23 -32.60
CA HIS A 247 -6.43 10.92 -32.49
C HIS A 247 -6.08 9.42 -32.55
N GLY A 248 -6.97 8.60 -33.11
CA GLY A 248 -6.83 7.14 -33.19
C GLY A 248 -6.59 6.45 -31.84
N ASP A 249 -6.09 5.21 -31.88
CA ASP A 249 -5.78 4.45 -30.66
C ASP A 249 -4.58 5.04 -29.89
N LEU A 250 -4.70 5.10 -28.57
CA LEU A 250 -3.58 5.36 -27.66
C LEU A 250 -2.87 4.03 -27.38
N VAL A 251 -1.64 3.89 -27.91
CA VAL A 251 -0.81 2.69 -27.75
C VAL A 251 0.35 3.01 -26.83
N LEU A 252 0.45 2.27 -25.72
CA LEU A 252 1.42 2.47 -24.65
C LEU A 252 2.33 1.23 -24.57
N PRO A 253 3.57 1.29 -25.09
CA PRO A 253 4.47 0.15 -25.07
C PRO A 253 4.74 -0.33 -23.63
N VAL A 254 4.70 -1.64 -23.41
CA VAL A 254 5.03 -2.25 -22.12
C VAL A 254 6.54 -2.43 -22.03
N ARG A 255 7.10 -2.22 -20.84
CA ARG A 255 8.46 -2.66 -20.50
C ARG A 255 8.38 -3.85 -19.56
N ILE A 256 8.91 -4.99 -19.98
CA ILE A 256 9.01 -6.18 -19.14
C ILE A 256 10.02 -5.91 -18.00
N PRO A 257 9.66 -6.17 -16.73
CA PRO A 257 10.60 -6.10 -15.61
C PRO A 257 11.79 -7.06 -15.80
N GLN A 258 12.99 -6.57 -15.52
CA GLN A 258 14.25 -7.33 -15.63
C GLN A 258 14.95 -7.43 -14.27
N GLY A 259 15.81 -8.44 -14.12
CA GLY A 259 16.58 -8.73 -12.93
C GLY A 259 16.42 -10.17 -12.44
N ALA A 260 17.25 -10.56 -11.46
CA ALA A 260 17.26 -11.91 -10.90
C ALA A 260 15.85 -12.34 -10.44
N GLY A 261 15.44 -13.55 -10.87
CA GLY A 261 14.12 -14.14 -10.55
C GLY A 261 12.90 -13.42 -11.13
N GLN A 262 13.06 -12.37 -11.97
CA GLN A 262 11.92 -11.71 -12.61
C GLN A 262 11.41 -12.48 -13.83
N TRP A 263 12.27 -13.22 -14.54
CA TRP A 263 11.90 -13.86 -15.80
C TRP A 263 10.83 -14.94 -15.61
N GLU A 264 11.02 -15.86 -14.67
CA GLU A 264 10.04 -16.90 -14.32
C GLU A 264 8.69 -16.27 -13.93
N ARG A 265 8.73 -15.18 -13.15
CA ARG A 265 7.54 -14.41 -12.78
C ARG A 265 6.84 -13.80 -13.99
N VAL A 266 7.62 -13.27 -14.94
CA VAL A 266 7.10 -12.72 -16.20
C VAL A 266 6.45 -13.81 -17.03
N GLN A 267 7.12 -14.96 -17.19
CA GLN A 267 6.58 -16.12 -17.91
C GLN A 267 5.29 -16.63 -17.27
N HIS A 268 5.24 -16.77 -15.93
CA HIS A 268 4.05 -17.20 -15.19
C HIS A 268 2.81 -16.36 -15.53
N PHE A 269 2.98 -15.04 -15.66
CA PHE A 269 1.88 -14.12 -15.88
C PHE A 269 1.57 -13.81 -17.35
N LEU A 270 2.58 -13.79 -18.23
CA LEU A 270 2.45 -13.28 -19.60
C LEU A 270 2.44 -14.37 -20.67
N SER A 271 2.77 -15.62 -20.35
CA SER A 271 2.77 -16.71 -21.34
C SER A 271 1.36 -17.14 -21.76
N ASN A 272 0.34 -16.88 -20.93
CA ASN A 272 -1.05 -17.24 -21.22
C ASN A 272 -1.97 -16.00 -21.27
N PRO A 273 -2.16 -15.39 -22.46
CA PRO A 273 -3.11 -14.28 -22.66
C PRO A 273 -4.55 -14.62 -22.29
N GLY A 274 -4.91 -15.91 -22.34
CA GLY A 274 -6.19 -16.44 -21.90
C GLY A 274 -6.51 -16.16 -20.43
N ARG A 275 -5.52 -15.87 -19.58
CA ARG A 275 -5.74 -15.55 -18.16
C ARG A 275 -5.87 -14.06 -17.86
N TRP A 276 -5.56 -13.18 -18.84
CA TRP A 276 -5.63 -11.74 -18.65
C TRP A 276 -7.08 -11.29 -18.48
N HIS A 277 -7.37 -10.61 -17.38
CA HIS A 277 -8.74 -10.26 -17.00
C HIS A 277 -9.07 -8.79 -17.22
N LYS A 278 -8.21 -7.90 -16.72
CA LYS A 278 -8.48 -6.46 -16.61
C LYS A 278 -7.17 -5.69 -16.49
N VAL A 279 -7.09 -4.50 -17.08
CA VAL A 279 -5.96 -3.58 -16.90
C VAL A 279 -6.42 -2.30 -16.23
N ASP A 280 -5.86 -1.97 -15.07
CA ASP A 280 -5.98 -0.65 -14.47
C ASP A 280 -4.81 0.23 -14.92
N LEU A 281 -5.10 1.42 -15.46
CA LEU A 281 -4.05 2.38 -15.80
C LEU A 281 -3.70 3.21 -14.56
N VAL A 282 -2.45 3.11 -14.12
CA VAL A 282 -1.95 3.71 -12.89
C VAL A 282 -0.83 4.69 -13.21
N ARG A 283 -0.75 5.77 -12.43
CA ARG A 283 0.39 6.70 -12.43
C ARG A 283 0.99 6.83 -11.04
N ARG A 284 2.33 6.86 -10.97
CA ARG A 284 3.08 7.13 -9.74
C ARG A 284 3.94 8.37 -9.88
N ARG A 285 4.06 9.14 -8.80
CA ARG A 285 4.90 10.33 -8.79
C ARG A 285 6.36 9.93 -8.96
N LYS A 286 7.01 10.52 -9.96
CA LYS A 286 8.45 10.42 -10.17
C LYS A 286 8.97 11.78 -10.57
N ALA A 287 9.76 12.40 -9.70
CA ALA A 287 10.15 13.79 -9.90
C ALA A 287 11.11 13.99 -11.08
N SER A 288 11.80 12.92 -11.50
CA SER A 288 12.69 12.90 -12.66
C SER A 288 11.99 12.53 -13.98
N ALA A 289 10.72 12.10 -13.94
CA ALA A 289 9.99 11.74 -15.15
C ALA A 289 9.40 12.99 -15.85
N PRO A 290 9.29 12.99 -17.18
CA PRO A 290 8.48 13.96 -17.92
C PRO A 290 7.05 14.03 -17.35
N GLY A 291 6.51 15.23 -17.17
CA GLY A 291 5.20 15.43 -16.52
C GLY A 291 5.16 15.14 -15.01
N GLY A 292 6.26 14.67 -14.42
CA GLY A 292 6.36 14.32 -12.99
C GLY A 292 5.66 13.00 -12.61
N TRP A 293 5.39 12.14 -13.60
CA TRP A 293 4.68 10.87 -13.45
C TRP A 293 5.35 9.75 -14.25
N VAL A 294 5.32 8.54 -13.72
CA VAL A 294 5.48 7.30 -14.49
C VAL A 294 4.16 6.57 -14.55
N TYR A 295 3.96 5.80 -15.62
CA TYR A 295 2.72 5.08 -15.88
C TYR A 295 2.95 3.58 -15.82
N GLU A 296 1.95 2.89 -15.31
CA GLU A 296 1.95 1.44 -15.08
C GLU A 296 0.59 0.88 -15.49
N ALA A 297 0.61 -0.29 -16.09
CA ALA A 297 -0.58 -1.12 -16.27
C ALA A 297 -0.60 -2.17 -15.17
N HIS A 298 -1.62 -2.12 -14.32
CA HIS A 298 -1.85 -3.15 -13.30
C HIS A 298 -2.76 -4.19 -13.93
N LEU A 299 -2.13 -5.24 -14.46
CA LEU A 299 -2.78 -6.34 -15.15
C LEU A 299 -3.30 -7.34 -14.12
N MET A 300 -4.62 -7.42 -13.98
CA MET A 300 -5.29 -8.47 -13.22
C MET A 300 -5.33 -9.75 -14.06
N ILE A 301 -4.95 -10.86 -13.42
CA ILE A 301 -4.82 -12.18 -14.02
C ILE A 301 -5.67 -13.15 -13.20
N LEU A 302 -6.40 -14.03 -13.90
CA LEU A 302 -7.19 -15.09 -13.27
C LEU A 302 -6.27 -16.22 -12.82
N GLY A 303 -6.38 -16.59 -11.55
CA GLY A 303 -5.60 -17.63 -10.89
C GLY A 303 -4.41 -17.10 -10.06
N PRO A 304 -3.59 -18.01 -9.52
CA PRO A 304 -2.70 -17.71 -8.40
C PRO A 304 -1.55 -16.76 -8.74
N GLY A 305 -1.03 -16.11 -7.70
CA GLY A 305 0.21 -15.34 -7.79
C GLY A 305 1.42 -16.22 -8.08
N TYR A 306 2.54 -15.58 -8.43
CA TYR A 306 3.81 -16.28 -8.60
C TYR A 306 4.49 -16.52 -7.25
N THR A 307 4.90 -17.76 -7.00
CA THR A 307 5.77 -18.16 -5.89
C THR A 307 7.00 -18.81 -6.50
N SER A 308 8.20 -18.32 -6.17
CA SER A 308 9.44 -18.91 -6.70
C SER A 308 9.69 -20.32 -6.16
N PRO A 309 10.33 -21.22 -6.92
CA PRO A 309 10.63 -22.58 -6.47
C PRO A 309 11.31 -22.64 -5.08
N ALA A 310 12.31 -21.80 -4.83
CA ALA A 310 12.98 -21.72 -3.53
C ALA A 310 12.03 -21.36 -2.35
N VAL A 311 10.97 -20.59 -2.60
CA VAL A 311 9.98 -20.25 -1.58
C VAL A 311 8.96 -21.36 -1.41
N GLN A 312 8.65 -22.10 -2.48
CA GLN A 312 7.79 -23.30 -2.39
C GLN A 312 8.49 -24.37 -1.54
N GLN A 313 9.74 -24.69 -1.89
CA GLN A 313 10.58 -25.64 -1.15
C GLN A 313 10.73 -25.24 0.33
N MET A 314 11.01 -23.97 0.62
CA MET A 314 11.10 -23.50 2.00
C MET A 314 9.78 -23.69 2.77
N ARG A 315 8.63 -23.46 2.12
CA ARG A 315 7.32 -23.68 2.76
C ARG A 315 7.04 -25.16 3.00
N GLU A 316 7.40 -26.02 2.05
CA GLU A 316 7.28 -27.48 2.19
C GLU A 316 8.16 -27.99 3.33
N GLN A 317 9.41 -27.54 3.42
CA GLN A 317 10.31 -27.83 4.53
C GLN A 317 9.75 -27.32 5.86
N ALA A 318 9.27 -26.08 5.90
CA ALA A 318 8.65 -25.51 7.10
C ALA A 318 7.44 -26.32 7.57
N ALA A 319 6.60 -26.80 6.64
CA ALA A 319 5.44 -27.64 6.96
C ALA A 319 5.84 -29.00 7.55
N GLN A 320 7.02 -29.52 7.20
CA GLN A 320 7.56 -30.79 7.70
C GLN A 320 8.28 -30.68 9.05
N LEU A 321 8.53 -29.47 9.55
CA LEU A 321 9.22 -29.28 10.83
C LEU A 321 8.44 -29.84 12.03
N ASP A 322 7.11 -29.97 11.89
CA ASP A 322 6.19 -30.41 12.95
C ASP A 322 6.48 -29.73 14.31
N ARG A 323 6.47 -28.39 14.30
CA ARG A 323 6.72 -27.55 15.47
C ARG A 323 5.48 -26.75 15.84
N ILE A 324 5.28 -26.55 17.13
CA ILE A 324 4.33 -25.59 17.68
C ILE A 324 5.10 -24.39 18.22
N GLY A 325 4.66 -23.17 17.89
CA GLY A 325 5.35 -21.97 18.31
C GLY A 325 4.43 -20.88 18.82
N GLY A 326 5.01 -19.97 19.57
CA GLY A 326 4.37 -18.78 20.06
C GLY A 326 5.18 -17.53 19.74
N VAL A 327 4.48 -16.42 19.61
CA VAL A 327 5.01 -15.14 19.16
C VAL A 327 4.62 -14.06 20.17
N ASP A 328 5.61 -13.38 20.72
CA ASP A 328 5.42 -12.15 21.49
C ASP A 328 5.78 -10.93 20.64
N GLY A 329 4.78 -10.10 20.38
CA GLY A 329 4.95 -8.85 19.63
C GLY A 329 5.10 -7.67 20.58
N ASN A 330 6.13 -6.85 20.38
CA ASN A 330 6.31 -5.61 21.13
C ASN A 330 6.53 -4.40 20.20
N VAL A 331 6.69 -3.22 20.79
CA VAL A 331 6.94 -1.97 20.05
C VAL A 331 8.31 -1.98 19.36
N SER A 332 9.30 -2.70 19.91
CA SER A 332 10.72 -2.67 19.52
C SER A 332 11.28 -3.96 18.95
N ASN A 333 10.67 -5.10 19.25
CA ASN A 333 11.13 -6.46 18.94
C ASN A 333 9.92 -7.36 18.68
N LEU A 334 10.17 -8.49 18.03
CA LEU A 334 9.28 -9.63 17.94
C LEU A 334 10.08 -10.84 18.40
N SER A 335 9.58 -11.55 19.40
CA SER A 335 10.19 -12.76 19.95
C SER A 335 9.36 -13.95 19.52
N VAL A 336 10.02 -15.02 19.08
CA VAL A 336 9.37 -16.28 18.68
C VAL A 336 10.07 -17.40 19.42
N VAL A 337 9.30 -18.31 19.99
CA VAL A 337 9.82 -19.56 20.57
C VAL A 337 8.96 -20.71 20.07
N SER A 338 9.59 -21.83 19.73
CA SER A 338 8.91 -23.02 19.23
C SER A 338 9.50 -24.30 19.81
N PHE A 339 8.68 -25.32 19.88
CA PHE A 339 8.99 -26.65 20.38
C PHE A 339 8.63 -27.70 19.31
N PRO A 340 9.29 -28.88 19.29
CA PRO A 340 8.75 -30.05 18.58
C PRO A 340 7.31 -30.31 19.03
N ALA A 341 6.41 -30.63 18.11
CA ALA A 341 5.00 -30.81 18.43
C ALA A 341 4.74 -32.01 19.35
N SER A 342 5.60 -33.04 19.28
CA SER A 342 5.60 -34.21 20.17
C SER A 342 5.99 -33.89 21.61
N LEU A 343 6.73 -32.79 21.82
CA LEU A 343 7.42 -32.46 23.08
C LEU A 343 8.44 -33.52 23.55
N ASP A 344 8.91 -34.39 22.65
CA ASP A 344 10.02 -35.32 22.92
C ASP A 344 11.37 -34.66 22.57
N PRO A 345 12.34 -34.58 23.51
CA PRO A 345 13.69 -34.08 23.25
C PRO A 345 14.43 -34.78 22.12
N LYS A 346 14.06 -36.02 21.80
CA LYS A 346 14.65 -36.77 20.68
C LYS A 346 14.29 -36.18 19.32
N ASP A 347 13.15 -35.49 19.24
CA ASP A 347 12.65 -34.88 18.00
C ASP A 347 13.21 -33.46 17.77
N GLY A 348 13.99 -32.94 18.72
CA GLY A 348 14.73 -31.68 18.60
C GLY A 348 14.65 -30.82 19.85
N THR A 349 15.39 -29.71 19.88
CA THR A 349 15.40 -28.78 21.02
C THR A 349 14.43 -27.60 20.79
N PRO A 350 14.08 -26.84 21.86
CA PRO A 350 13.37 -25.57 21.70
C PRO A 350 14.22 -24.58 20.90
N GLU A 351 13.55 -23.83 20.02
CA GLU A 351 14.21 -22.83 19.18
C GLU A 351 13.62 -21.45 19.43
N SER A 352 14.47 -20.43 19.45
CA SER A 352 14.09 -19.05 19.63
C SER A 352 14.64 -18.11 18.54
N SER A 353 13.84 -17.11 18.20
CA SER A 353 14.22 -15.98 17.33
C SER A 353 13.88 -14.67 18.00
N GLU A 354 14.84 -13.74 18.02
CA GLU A 354 14.58 -12.33 18.36
C GLU A 354 14.77 -11.41 17.14
N VAL A 355 13.66 -10.95 16.59
CA VAL A 355 13.68 -9.96 15.51
C VAL A 355 13.80 -8.56 16.10
N VAL A 356 15.04 -8.06 16.14
CA VAL A 356 15.38 -6.71 16.57
C VAL A 356 15.87 -5.86 15.40
N LEU A 357 15.91 -4.53 15.59
CA LEU A 357 16.64 -3.66 14.67
C LEU A 357 18.12 -3.68 15.03
N THR A 358 19.02 -3.93 14.07
CA THR A 358 20.46 -3.76 14.31
C THR A 358 20.83 -2.30 14.51
N ASP A 359 21.99 -2.03 15.10
CA ASP A 359 22.47 -0.66 15.29
C ASP A 359 22.74 0.07 13.97
N GLU A 360 23.14 -0.67 12.94
CA GLU A 360 23.19 -0.16 11.58
C GLU A 360 21.82 0.22 11.03
N GLU A 361 20.81 -0.64 11.21
CA GLU A 361 19.43 -0.36 10.82
C GLU A 361 18.88 0.86 11.56
N LYS A 362 19.09 0.94 12.88
CA LYS A 362 18.71 2.09 13.71
C LYS A 362 19.34 3.38 13.16
N THR A 363 20.65 3.37 12.94
CA THR A 363 21.40 4.52 12.41
C THR A 363 20.90 4.93 11.01
N ARG A 364 20.60 3.95 10.13
CA ARG A 364 20.04 4.19 8.79
C ARG A 364 18.65 4.81 8.87
N LEU A 365 17.80 4.32 9.77
CA LEU A 365 16.45 4.85 10.01
C LEU A 365 16.49 6.26 10.59
N GLU A 366 17.43 6.56 11.49
CA GLU A 366 17.64 7.91 12.01
C GLU A 366 18.11 8.89 10.95
N LYS A 367 19.08 8.47 10.12
CA LYS A 367 19.55 9.25 8.96
C LYS A 367 18.40 9.52 7.99
N ALA A 368 17.56 8.51 7.71
CA ALA A 368 16.37 8.65 6.89
C ALA A 368 15.33 9.61 7.52
N ALA A 369 15.13 9.55 8.84
CA ALA A 369 14.26 10.44 9.58
C ALA A 369 14.76 11.89 9.55
N ARG A 370 16.07 12.11 9.69
CA ARG A 370 16.72 13.43 9.56
C ARG A 370 16.51 13.99 8.14
N LYS A 371 16.75 13.20 7.10
CA LYS A 371 16.47 13.56 5.70
C LYS A 371 14.99 13.89 5.49
N ARG A 372 14.07 13.10 6.06
CA ARG A 372 12.62 13.34 6.01
C ARG A 372 12.24 14.67 6.65
N ARG A 373 12.76 14.99 7.84
CA ARG A 373 12.57 16.29 8.50
C ARG A 373 13.11 17.44 7.64
N GLY A 374 14.31 17.27 7.05
CA GLY A 374 14.88 18.24 6.12
C GLY A 374 13.99 18.54 4.92
N ARG A 375 13.44 17.50 4.28
CA ARG A 375 12.48 17.63 3.16
C ARG A 375 11.19 18.32 3.57
N ALA A 376 10.62 17.95 4.73
CA ALA A 376 9.43 18.59 5.26
C ALA A 376 9.65 20.10 5.53
N ARG A 377 10.80 20.45 6.12
CA ARG A 377 11.20 21.86 6.31
C ARG A 377 11.38 22.59 4.97
N ALA A 378 11.97 21.95 3.96
CA ALA A 378 12.12 22.55 2.63
C ALA A 378 10.77 22.83 1.95
N LEU A 379 9.81 21.90 2.07
CA LEU A 379 8.44 22.12 1.58
C LEU A 379 7.76 23.29 2.30
N GLU A 380 7.86 23.34 3.62
CA GLU A 380 7.26 24.42 4.40
C GLU A 380 7.89 25.77 4.07
N ARG A 381 9.23 25.84 3.92
CA ARG A 381 9.91 27.06 3.46
C ARG A 381 9.43 27.49 2.07
N SER A 382 9.34 26.55 1.12
CA SER A 382 8.86 26.87 -0.23
C SER A 382 7.42 27.36 -0.22
N ARG A 383 6.55 26.79 0.64
CA ARG A 383 5.16 27.26 0.79
C ARG A 383 5.11 28.67 1.36
N ARG A 384 5.86 28.94 2.44
CA ARG A 384 5.96 30.26 3.09
C ARG A 384 6.45 31.33 2.14
N ALA A 385 7.47 31.03 1.35
CA ALA A 385 8.01 31.96 0.36
C ALA A 385 6.98 32.38 -0.70
N THR A 386 6.05 31.50 -1.06
CA THR A 386 4.98 31.82 -2.03
C THR A 386 3.75 32.48 -1.38
N ASN A 387 3.63 32.44 -0.06
CA ASN A 387 2.45 32.90 0.68
C ASN A 387 2.85 33.82 1.85
N THR A 388 3.80 34.72 1.63
CA THR A 388 4.46 35.51 2.68
C THR A 388 3.48 36.29 3.55
N ALA A 389 2.45 36.89 2.95
CA ALA A 389 1.40 37.66 3.66
C ALA A 389 0.64 36.86 4.73
N GLN A 390 0.70 35.53 4.67
CA GLN A 390 0.02 34.66 5.64
C GLN A 390 0.88 34.32 6.86
N TYR A 391 2.14 34.77 6.91
CA TYR A 391 3.08 34.41 7.96
C TYR A 391 3.76 35.65 8.55
N GLY A 392 3.85 35.70 9.87
CA GLY A 392 4.61 36.73 10.57
C GLY A 392 6.12 36.51 10.48
N LEU A 393 6.89 37.53 10.87
CA LEU A 393 8.33 37.43 11.06
C LEU A 393 8.65 36.56 12.28
N SER A 394 9.74 35.78 12.20
CA SER A 394 10.30 35.10 13.38
C SER A 394 10.87 36.11 14.39
N LYS A 395 11.06 35.70 15.64
CA LYS A 395 11.71 36.55 16.67
C LYS A 395 13.03 37.15 16.17
N LYS A 396 13.89 36.33 15.56
CA LYS A 396 15.17 36.78 14.98
C LYS A 396 15.00 37.75 13.81
N GLN A 397 13.96 37.58 12.99
CA GLN A 397 13.66 38.49 11.88
C GLN A 397 13.14 39.84 12.38
N LYS A 398 12.33 39.86 13.44
CA LYS A 398 11.85 41.08 14.10
C LYS A 398 13.00 41.88 14.72
N VAL A 399 13.81 41.25 15.56
CA VAL A 399 15.01 41.86 16.18
C VAL A 399 15.97 42.43 15.11
N ARG A 400 16.15 41.70 14.00
CA ARG A 400 16.96 42.21 12.89
C ARG A 400 16.34 43.43 12.21
N ALA A 401 15.03 43.47 12.06
CA ALA A 401 14.33 44.62 11.47
C ALA A 401 14.45 45.83 12.40
N GLU A 402 14.14 45.67 13.69
CA GLU A 402 14.27 46.70 14.73
C GLU A 402 15.69 47.28 14.77
N ARG A 403 16.72 46.42 14.80
CA ARG A 403 18.13 46.86 14.78
C ARG A 403 18.51 47.62 13.51
N ARG A 404 17.86 47.35 12.37
CA ARG A 404 18.11 48.12 11.14
C ARG A 404 17.44 49.48 11.19
N THR A 405 16.19 49.52 11.65
CA THR A 405 15.44 50.75 11.87
C THR A 405 16.17 51.68 12.83
N ALA A 406 16.65 51.17 13.97
CA ALA A 406 17.44 51.93 14.94
C ALA A 406 18.76 52.49 14.36
N LYS A 407 19.26 51.93 13.25
CA LYS A 407 20.46 52.39 12.54
C LYS A 407 20.15 53.24 11.31
N GLY A 408 18.90 53.66 11.11
CA GLY A 408 18.47 54.41 9.92
C GLY A 408 18.60 53.62 8.60
N LEU A 409 18.78 52.30 8.66
CA LEU A 409 18.97 51.46 7.48
C LEU A 409 17.63 51.04 6.87
N PRO A 410 17.50 50.97 5.54
CA PRO A 410 16.25 50.58 4.89
C PRO A 410 15.82 49.16 5.28
N ALA A 411 14.50 48.94 5.31
CA ALA A 411 13.90 47.66 5.64
C ALA A 411 14.37 46.59 4.64
N LYS A 412 14.89 45.46 5.16
CA LYS A 412 15.30 44.35 4.31
C LYS A 412 14.09 43.49 3.96
N GLN A 413 13.82 43.30 2.67
CA GLN A 413 12.76 42.40 2.23
C GLN A 413 12.99 40.97 2.72
N VAL A 414 11.98 40.40 3.38
CA VAL A 414 12.01 39.02 3.89
C VAL A 414 11.29 38.10 2.91
N THR A 415 12.06 37.34 2.13
CA THR A 415 11.52 36.40 1.12
C THR A 415 10.90 35.14 1.71
N THR A 416 11.20 34.79 2.96
CA THR A 416 10.61 33.63 3.65
C THR A 416 10.39 33.93 5.13
N PRO A 417 9.17 34.31 5.53
CA PRO A 417 8.85 34.56 6.94
C PRO A 417 8.92 33.29 7.79
N GLY A 418 9.62 33.35 8.92
CA GLY A 418 9.84 32.23 9.83
C GLY A 418 8.88 32.17 11.02
N GLY A 419 7.97 33.14 11.17
CA GLY A 419 7.03 33.23 12.28
C GLY A 419 5.79 32.35 12.11
N ALA A 420 4.84 32.50 13.04
CA ALA A 420 3.56 31.77 12.99
C ALA A 420 2.72 32.20 11.78
N ARG A 421 1.83 31.30 11.33
CA ARG A 421 0.83 31.62 10.32
C ARG A 421 -0.28 32.47 10.96
N ALA A 422 -0.85 33.40 10.21
CA ALA A 422 -2.01 34.16 10.64
C ALA A 422 -3.20 33.20 10.91
N ALA A 423 -3.64 33.20 12.16
CA ALA A 423 -4.75 32.39 12.66
C ALA A 423 -5.77 33.28 13.39
N ARG A 424 -6.99 32.76 13.55
CA ARG A 424 -7.99 33.31 14.47
C ARG A 424 -7.61 32.94 15.91
N THR A 425 -8.33 33.47 16.88
CA THR A 425 -8.12 33.21 18.32
C THR A 425 -8.27 31.73 18.68
N ASP A 426 -9.12 30.99 17.96
CA ASP A 426 -9.30 29.52 18.09
C ASP A 426 -8.16 28.68 17.47
N GLY A 427 -7.09 29.31 16.99
CA GLY A 427 -5.95 28.64 16.35
C GLY A 427 -6.21 28.17 14.92
N VAL A 428 -7.41 28.40 14.36
CA VAL A 428 -7.73 28.04 12.98
C VAL A 428 -7.07 29.03 12.02
N PRO A 429 -6.33 28.56 10.99
CA PRO A 429 -5.71 29.44 10.00
C PRO A 429 -6.74 30.34 9.31
N LYS A 430 -6.50 31.66 9.27
CA LYS A 430 -7.39 32.62 8.58
C LYS A 430 -7.62 32.23 7.12
N GLN A 431 -6.58 31.69 6.48
CA GLN A 431 -6.68 31.00 5.21
C GLN A 431 -6.31 29.53 5.36
N ALA A 432 -7.16 28.64 4.86
CA ALA A 432 -6.88 27.21 4.81
C ALA A 432 -5.73 26.88 3.83
N PHE A 433 -4.82 25.99 4.24
CA PHE A 433 -3.66 25.52 3.44
C PHE A 433 -3.97 25.00 2.03
N ARG A 434 -5.23 24.61 1.77
CA ARG A 434 -5.69 24.15 0.45
C ARG A 434 -5.85 25.29 -0.58
N ARG A 435 -5.95 26.54 -0.11
CA ARG A 435 -6.03 27.76 -0.94
C ARG A 435 -4.67 28.41 -1.17
N ASP A 436 -3.59 27.86 -0.60
CA ASP A 436 -2.24 28.40 -0.79
C ASP A 436 -1.79 28.31 -2.25
N ARG A 437 -1.12 29.36 -2.72
CA ARG A 437 -0.41 29.32 -4.00
C ARG A 437 0.83 28.43 -3.84
N LEU A 438 0.98 27.43 -4.70
CA LEU A 438 2.08 26.46 -4.64
C LEU A 438 3.02 26.66 -5.83
N SER A 439 4.29 26.97 -5.55
CA SER A 439 5.33 27.11 -6.58
C SER A 439 5.64 25.79 -7.30
N ALA A 440 6.27 25.89 -8.48
CA ALA A 440 6.76 24.72 -9.21
C ALA A 440 7.74 23.88 -8.36
N ASN A 441 8.66 24.54 -7.65
CA ASN A 441 9.60 23.90 -6.73
C ASN A 441 8.89 23.15 -5.60
N TYR A 442 7.84 23.73 -4.99
CA TYR A 442 7.04 23.04 -3.97
C TYR A 442 6.45 21.72 -4.52
N ARG A 443 5.88 21.78 -5.72
CA ARG A 443 5.28 20.60 -6.39
C ARG A 443 6.33 19.52 -6.67
N GLN A 444 7.52 19.92 -7.14
CA GLN A 444 8.63 19.00 -7.39
C GLN A 444 9.17 18.35 -6.10
N LEU A 445 9.40 19.14 -5.05
CA LEU A 445 9.82 18.63 -3.74
C LEU A 445 8.79 17.66 -3.16
N ARG A 446 7.50 17.96 -3.32
CA ARG A 446 6.41 17.10 -2.84
C ARG A 446 6.38 15.78 -3.61
N ALA A 447 6.61 15.83 -4.92
CA ALA A 447 6.74 14.62 -5.75
C ALA A 447 7.92 13.75 -5.29
N ARG A 448 9.11 14.35 -5.05
CA ARG A 448 10.28 13.63 -4.52
C ARG A 448 10.01 12.99 -3.15
N GLN A 449 9.27 13.70 -2.28
CA GLN A 449 8.89 13.13 -0.98
C GLN A 449 7.93 11.95 -1.12
N ALA A 450 6.95 12.04 -2.03
CA ALA A 450 6.01 10.96 -2.29
C ALA A 450 6.73 9.73 -2.87
N GLU A 451 7.64 9.92 -3.81
CA GLU A 451 8.49 8.87 -4.40
C GLU A 451 9.30 8.14 -3.32
N HIS A 452 10.02 8.89 -2.48
CA HIS A 452 10.77 8.30 -1.36
C HIS A 452 9.87 7.58 -0.36
N ALA A 453 8.67 8.10 -0.08
CA ALA A 453 7.73 7.45 0.83
C ALA A 453 7.23 6.11 0.26
N ALA A 454 6.97 6.05 -1.05
CA ALA A 454 6.59 4.82 -1.74
C ALA A 454 7.70 3.77 -1.68
N SER A 455 8.95 4.14 -2.01
CA SER A 455 10.09 3.22 -1.94
C SER A 455 10.32 2.68 -0.52
N MET A 456 10.17 3.53 0.51
CA MET A 456 10.27 3.08 1.90
C MET A 456 9.13 2.15 2.32
N ALA A 457 7.93 2.30 1.74
CA ALA A 457 6.83 1.39 1.99
C ALA A 457 7.06 0.03 1.33
N GLU A 458 7.58 0.01 0.10
CA GLU A 458 7.97 -1.21 -0.61
C GLU A 458 9.08 -1.96 0.13
N HIS A 459 10.12 -1.25 0.58
CA HIS A 459 11.22 -1.84 1.35
C HIS A 459 10.73 -2.48 2.66
N ARG A 460 9.83 -1.82 3.41
CA ARG A 460 9.25 -2.38 4.65
C ARG A 460 8.44 -3.64 4.38
N ARG A 461 7.64 -3.68 3.31
CA ARG A 461 6.91 -4.89 2.91
C ARG A 461 7.85 -6.03 2.52
N HIS A 462 8.93 -5.73 1.81
CA HIS A 462 9.93 -6.73 1.44
C HIS A 462 10.62 -7.30 2.69
N ARG A 463 11.12 -6.45 3.59
CA ARG A 463 11.71 -6.87 4.88
C ARG A 463 10.73 -7.74 5.67
N ALA A 464 9.47 -7.31 5.80
CA ALA A 464 8.46 -8.09 6.52
C ALA A 464 8.23 -9.49 5.93
N ARG A 465 8.23 -9.63 4.60
CA ARG A 465 8.13 -10.95 3.93
C ARG A 465 9.35 -11.81 4.14
N THR A 466 10.55 -11.22 4.02
CA THR A 466 11.80 -11.95 4.25
C THR A 466 11.85 -12.47 5.68
N VAL A 467 11.62 -11.59 6.66
CA VAL A 467 11.63 -11.96 8.09
C VAL A 467 10.55 -13.00 8.41
N ALA A 468 9.32 -12.84 7.89
CA ALA A 468 8.26 -13.83 8.11
C ALA A 468 8.64 -15.22 7.56
N ARG A 469 9.34 -15.28 6.44
CA ARG A 469 9.83 -16.54 5.84
C ARG A 469 10.95 -17.16 6.68
N GLU A 470 11.86 -16.34 7.17
CA GLU A 470 12.92 -16.78 8.08
C GLU A 470 12.30 -17.34 9.38
N ILE A 471 11.26 -16.70 9.91
CA ILE A 471 10.53 -17.19 11.09
C ILE A 471 9.91 -18.57 10.82
N ILE A 472 9.10 -18.73 9.76
CA ILE A 472 8.45 -20.03 9.52
C ILE A 472 9.43 -21.14 9.12
N ALA A 473 10.56 -20.78 8.50
CA ALA A 473 11.60 -21.73 8.14
C ALA A 473 12.34 -22.30 9.36
N ALA A 474 12.34 -21.60 10.49
CA ALA A 474 12.91 -22.08 11.75
C ALA A 474 11.83 -22.68 12.68
N HIS A 475 10.71 -21.97 12.84
CA HIS A 475 9.73 -22.26 13.88
C HIS A 475 8.52 -23.08 13.41
N GLY A 476 8.44 -23.38 12.12
CA GLY A 476 7.26 -23.98 11.52
C GLY A 476 6.08 -22.99 11.33
N PRO A 477 5.00 -23.42 10.66
CA PRO A 477 3.89 -22.54 10.30
C PRO A 477 2.72 -22.56 11.30
N VAL A 478 2.82 -23.30 12.41
CA VAL A 478 1.77 -23.38 13.45
C VAL A 478 2.15 -22.48 14.61
N LEU A 479 1.64 -21.25 14.59
CA LEU A 479 2.04 -20.22 15.53
C LEU A 479 0.82 -19.62 16.26
N VAL A 480 1.05 -19.17 17.50
CA VAL A 480 0.08 -18.40 18.30
C VAL A 480 0.67 -17.04 18.65
N VAL A 481 -0.12 -15.97 18.57
CA VAL A 481 0.29 -14.60 18.96
C VAL A 481 -0.76 -13.96 19.85
N GLU A 482 -0.35 -13.10 20.78
CA GLU A 482 -1.31 -12.32 21.56
C GLU A 482 -2.11 -11.34 20.68
N ASP A 483 -3.42 -11.23 20.95
CA ASP A 483 -4.33 -10.28 20.29
C ASP A 483 -4.16 -8.87 20.87
N CYS A 484 -3.06 -8.24 20.49
CA CYS A 484 -2.77 -6.86 20.87
C CYS A 484 -3.51 -5.85 19.98
N ASP A 485 -4.09 -4.80 20.59
CA ASP A 485 -4.61 -3.66 19.83
C ASP A 485 -3.47 -2.75 19.32
N ILE A 486 -2.93 -3.13 18.17
CA ILE A 486 -1.89 -2.39 17.45
C ILE A 486 -2.33 -0.95 17.13
N ARG A 487 -3.65 -0.66 17.03
CA ARG A 487 -4.14 0.71 16.78
C ARG A 487 -3.86 1.61 17.98
N THR A 488 -4.10 1.11 19.19
CA THR A 488 -3.79 1.82 20.43
C THR A 488 -2.29 2.07 20.55
N TRP A 489 -1.46 1.09 20.18
CA TRP A 489 0.00 1.29 20.14
C TRP A 489 0.41 2.41 19.18
N TYR A 490 -0.18 2.48 17.97
CA TYR A 490 0.12 3.56 17.03
C TYR A 490 -0.26 4.95 17.57
N ARG A 491 -1.29 5.06 18.43
CA ARG A 491 -1.66 6.32 19.08
C ARG A 491 -0.61 6.77 20.11
N LEU A 492 -0.12 5.83 20.92
CA LEU A 492 0.85 6.11 21.99
C LEU A 492 2.29 6.25 21.48
N TRP A 493 2.71 5.37 20.56
CA TRP A 493 4.11 5.22 20.13
C TRP A 493 4.32 5.28 18.61
N GLY A 494 3.40 5.88 17.86
CA GLY A 494 3.40 5.86 16.38
C GLY A 494 4.71 6.29 15.70
N LYS A 495 5.53 7.13 16.33
CA LYS A 495 6.87 7.46 15.81
C LYS A 495 7.80 6.24 15.79
N ARG A 496 7.87 5.49 16.90
CA ARG A 496 8.70 4.29 17.04
C ARG A 496 8.15 3.14 16.20
N LEU A 497 6.84 2.92 16.23
CA LEU A 497 6.17 1.90 15.41
C LEU A 497 6.23 2.15 13.90
N SER A 498 6.47 3.39 13.48
CA SER A 498 6.71 3.67 12.05
C SER A 498 8.04 3.10 11.54
N GLN A 499 8.97 2.81 12.45
CA GLN A 499 10.28 2.24 12.17
C GLN A 499 10.26 0.71 12.19
N THR A 500 9.63 0.10 13.21
CA THR A 500 9.58 -1.35 13.41
C THR A 500 8.41 -2.04 12.71
N THR A 501 7.28 -1.34 12.53
CA THR A 501 6.07 -1.82 11.83
C THR A 501 5.61 -3.24 12.20
N PRO A 502 5.47 -3.57 13.51
CA PRO A 502 5.18 -4.93 13.96
C PRO A 502 3.87 -5.49 13.37
N GLY A 503 2.81 -4.67 13.28
CA GLY A 503 1.56 -5.12 12.67
C GLY A 503 1.66 -5.51 11.20
N MET A 504 2.59 -4.92 10.44
CA MET A 504 2.85 -5.36 9.06
C MET A 504 3.56 -6.71 9.05
N LEU A 505 4.50 -6.93 9.97
CA LEU A 505 5.20 -8.21 10.10
C LEU A 505 4.24 -9.33 10.51
N ILE A 506 3.43 -9.11 11.56
CA ILE A 506 2.41 -10.07 12.02
C ILE A 506 1.43 -10.42 10.89
N SER A 507 0.92 -9.41 10.17
CA SER A 507 0.01 -9.66 9.04
C SER A 507 0.68 -10.47 7.93
N VAL A 508 1.97 -10.26 7.68
CA VAL A 508 2.70 -11.01 6.66
C VAL A 508 3.02 -12.43 7.14
N LEU A 509 3.35 -12.59 8.43
CA LEU A 509 3.56 -13.87 9.08
C LEU A 509 2.31 -14.75 9.01
N GLU A 510 1.13 -14.19 9.32
CA GLU A 510 -0.17 -14.86 9.18
C GLU A 510 -0.38 -15.42 7.76
N ASN A 511 -0.10 -14.61 6.73
CA ASN A 511 -0.22 -15.02 5.34
C ASN A 511 0.82 -16.09 4.95
N GLU A 512 2.06 -16.01 5.44
CA GLU A 512 3.11 -17.00 5.13
C GLU A 512 2.86 -18.33 5.88
N CYS A 513 2.34 -18.30 7.11
CA CYS A 513 1.90 -19.50 7.84
C CYS A 513 0.80 -20.23 7.07
N GLY A 514 -0.26 -19.51 6.66
CA GLY A 514 -1.34 -20.09 5.86
C GLY A 514 -0.86 -20.61 4.49
N ALA A 515 0.08 -19.91 3.86
CA ALA A 515 0.66 -20.35 2.58
C ALA A 515 1.57 -21.57 2.71
N ALA A 516 2.06 -21.89 3.91
CA ALA A 516 2.82 -23.09 4.23
C ALA A 516 1.95 -24.22 4.81
N GLY A 517 0.61 -24.09 4.77
CA GLY A 517 -0.31 -25.10 5.28
C GLY A 517 -0.59 -25.04 6.79
N GLY A 518 -0.01 -24.09 7.51
CA GLY A 518 -0.27 -23.85 8.93
C GLY A 518 -1.22 -22.68 9.19
N ARG A 519 -1.10 -22.05 10.37
CA ARG A 519 -1.92 -20.92 10.80
C ARG A 519 -1.23 -20.08 11.86
N LEU A 520 -1.54 -18.79 11.88
CA LEU A 520 -1.22 -17.89 12.99
C LEU A 520 -2.51 -17.54 13.73
N VAL A 521 -2.70 -18.07 14.94
CA VAL A 521 -3.91 -17.85 15.75
C VAL A 521 -3.69 -16.72 16.75
N ARG A 522 -4.75 -15.96 17.07
CA ARG A 522 -4.69 -14.86 18.03
C ARG A 522 -5.29 -15.26 19.36
N ALA A 523 -4.53 -15.09 20.45
CA ALA A 523 -4.97 -15.37 21.82
C ALA A 523 -5.27 -14.08 22.59
N SER A 524 -6.39 -14.02 23.31
CA SER A 524 -6.72 -12.85 24.15
C SER A 524 -5.67 -12.64 25.24
N THR A 525 -5.17 -11.41 25.36
CA THR A 525 -4.22 -11.01 26.42
C THR A 525 -4.85 -11.04 27.82
N TRP A 526 -6.18 -11.01 27.92
CA TRP A 526 -6.89 -11.01 29.19
C TRP A 526 -7.08 -12.40 29.79
N SER A 527 -7.33 -13.40 28.95
CA SER A 527 -7.59 -14.76 29.43
C SER A 527 -6.30 -15.53 29.67
N THR A 528 -5.25 -15.27 28.90
CA THR A 528 -3.98 -16.00 29.00
C THR A 528 -2.96 -15.29 29.90
N ALA A 529 -2.93 -13.95 29.89
CA ALA A 529 -2.00 -13.11 30.65
C ALA A 529 -0.55 -13.64 30.61
N LEU A 530 -0.04 -14.02 29.42
CA LEU A 530 1.21 -14.78 29.25
C LEU A 530 2.40 -14.07 29.89
N SER A 531 2.46 -12.74 29.76
CA SER A 531 3.52 -11.93 30.38
C SER A 531 3.59 -12.00 31.91
N GLN A 532 2.59 -12.57 32.58
CA GLN A 532 2.50 -12.70 34.04
C GLN A 532 2.60 -14.15 34.53
N HIS A 533 2.72 -15.13 33.65
CA HIS A 533 2.88 -16.54 34.04
C HIS A 533 4.33 -17.02 33.83
N CYS A 534 4.64 -18.16 34.43
CA CYS A 534 5.81 -18.98 34.17
C CYS A 534 5.39 -20.30 33.50
N LEU A 535 6.32 -21.01 32.83
CA LEU A 535 6.03 -22.34 32.26
C LEU A 535 5.61 -23.37 33.31
N CYS A 536 6.03 -23.21 34.57
CA CYS A 536 5.60 -24.09 35.67
C CYS A 536 4.14 -23.87 36.11
N GLY A 537 3.47 -22.84 35.59
CA GLY A 537 2.11 -22.43 35.95
C GLY A 537 2.03 -21.31 36.99
N GLU A 538 3.12 -21.02 37.70
CA GLU A 538 3.14 -19.98 38.75
C GLU A 538 2.94 -18.57 38.17
N ARG A 539 2.23 -17.72 38.91
CA ARG A 539 2.01 -16.33 38.50
C ARG A 539 3.13 -15.45 39.03
N VAL A 540 3.86 -14.83 38.11
CA VAL A 540 4.97 -13.93 38.40
C VAL A 540 4.58 -12.51 38.01
N ASN A 541 4.22 -11.70 39.01
CA ASN A 541 3.83 -10.31 38.81
C ASN A 541 5.01 -9.49 38.27
N LYS A 542 4.84 -8.93 37.08
CA LYS A 542 5.86 -8.17 36.34
C LYS A 542 5.25 -6.89 35.79
N THR A 543 5.95 -5.77 35.95
CA THR A 543 5.59 -4.53 35.26
C THR A 543 6.07 -4.53 33.81
N LEU A 544 5.61 -3.58 33.01
CA LEU A 544 6.11 -3.41 31.63
C LEU A 544 7.61 -3.06 31.56
N ARG A 545 8.19 -2.53 32.67
CA ARG A 545 9.61 -2.18 32.76
C ARG A 545 10.49 -3.40 33.01
N ASP A 546 9.94 -4.43 33.65
CA ASP A 546 10.66 -5.66 33.95
C ASP A 546 10.80 -6.47 32.65
N ARG A 547 12.03 -6.57 32.14
CA ARG A 547 12.35 -7.25 30.87
C ARG A 547 12.88 -8.66 31.06
N GLU A 548 13.11 -9.04 32.31
CA GLU A 548 13.57 -10.34 32.72
C GLU A 548 12.44 -11.04 33.47
N HIS A 549 12.31 -12.34 33.25
CA HIS A 549 11.45 -13.21 34.02
C HIS A 549 12.31 -13.99 35.00
N LYS A 550 11.89 -14.01 36.27
CA LYS A 550 12.51 -14.81 37.34
C LYS A 550 11.39 -15.48 38.10
N CYS A 551 11.31 -16.80 38.03
CA CYS A 551 10.32 -17.56 38.79
C CYS A 551 10.97 -18.12 40.05
N ILE A 552 10.46 -17.78 41.24
CA ILE A 552 10.99 -18.29 42.50
C ILE A 552 10.57 -19.76 42.71
N ALA A 553 9.42 -20.18 42.18
CA ALA A 553 8.87 -21.52 42.38
C ALA A 553 9.62 -22.62 41.61
N CYS A 554 10.18 -22.30 40.45
CA CYS A 554 10.90 -23.27 39.60
C CYS A 554 12.28 -22.79 39.15
N SER A 555 12.77 -21.68 39.70
CA SER A 555 14.06 -21.05 39.39
C SER A 555 14.29 -20.61 37.94
N LEU A 556 13.31 -20.75 37.04
CA LEU A 556 13.46 -20.36 35.64
C LEU A 556 13.79 -18.87 35.50
N VAL A 557 14.87 -18.59 34.76
CA VAL A 557 15.28 -17.23 34.38
C VAL A 557 15.32 -17.11 32.85
N GLY A 558 14.83 -15.99 32.33
CA GLY A 558 14.90 -15.72 30.89
C GLY A 558 14.38 -14.34 30.52
N LYS A 559 14.46 -13.96 29.25
CA LYS A 559 13.86 -12.71 28.78
C LYS A 559 12.34 -12.83 28.85
N ARG A 560 11.66 -11.82 29.40
CA ARG A 560 10.19 -11.82 29.55
C ARG A 560 9.47 -12.06 28.23
N ASP A 561 9.92 -11.41 27.17
CA ASP A 561 9.30 -11.47 25.85
C ASP A 561 9.49 -12.89 25.24
N LEU A 562 10.63 -13.56 25.47
CA LEU A 562 10.86 -14.97 25.07
C LEU A 562 10.02 -15.95 25.90
N VAL A 563 9.91 -15.75 27.22
CA VAL A 563 9.05 -16.58 28.08
C VAL A 563 7.58 -16.45 27.67
N SER A 564 7.13 -15.24 27.33
CA SER A 564 5.75 -15.01 26.87
C SER A 564 5.50 -15.69 25.53
N ALA A 565 6.48 -15.64 24.61
CA ALA A 565 6.43 -16.37 23.35
C ALA A 565 6.42 -17.89 23.55
N ALA A 566 7.22 -18.42 24.48
CA ALA A 566 7.20 -19.85 24.81
C ALA A 566 5.83 -20.30 25.35
N LEU A 567 5.26 -19.52 26.28
CA LEU A 567 3.93 -19.79 26.83
C LEU A 567 2.83 -19.74 25.76
N ALA A 568 2.96 -18.87 24.75
CA ALA A 568 2.00 -18.80 23.65
C ALA A 568 1.90 -20.12 22.85
N ALA A 569 2.98 -20.92 22.75
CA ALA A 569 2.96 -22.23 22.09
C ALA A 569 2.03 -23.24 22.79
N PHE A 570 1.78 -23.05 24.08
CA PHE A 570 0.93 -23.91 24.92
C PHE A 570 -0.47 -23.34 25.13
N VAL A 571 -0.86 -22.32 24.37
CA VAL A 571 -2.23 -21.81 24.40
C VAL A 571 -3.14 -22.77 23.62
N ARG A 572 -4.29 -23.08 24.21
CA ARG A 572 -5.36 -23.88 23.63
C ARG A 572 -6.62 -23.03 23.48
N PHE A 573 -7.49 -23.43 22.56
CA PHE A 573 -8.71 -22.71 22.21
C PHE A 573 -9.89 -23.67 22.28
N THR A 574 -11.01 -23.21 22.86
CA THR A 574 -12.28 -23.91 22.67
C THR A 574 -12.88 -23.56 21.30
N ASP A 575 -12.71 -22.32 20.86
CA ASP A 575 -13.01 -21.84 19.52
C ASP A 575 -11.82 -21.03 18.99
N VAL A 576 -11.21 -21.50 17.90
CA VAL A 576 -10.03 -20.88 17.28
C VAL A 576 -10.34 -19.51 16.68
N ASP A 577 -11.60 -19.26 16.31
CA ASP A 577 -12.04 -18.00 15.71
C ASP A 577 -12.44 -16.95 16.77
N ASP A 578 -12.58 -17.34 18.04
CA ASP A 578 -12.78 -16.42 19.17
C ASP A 578 -11.54 -16.39 20.10
N PRO A 579 -10.69 -15.34 19.98
CA PRO A 579 -9.51 -15.16 20.83
C PRO A 579 -9.79 -15.23 22.33
N LYS A 580 -11.03 -14.95 22.78
CA LYS A 580 -11.39 -14.95 24.20
C LYS A 580 -11.48 -16.34 24.81
N THR A 581 -11.63 -17.38 23.99
CA THR A 581 -11.67 -18.78 24.46
C THR A 581 -10.26 -19.37 24.70
N ALA A 582 -9.22 -18.58 24.42
CA ALA A 582 -7.85 -18.94 24.64
C ALA A 582 -7.56 -19.16 26.14
N HIS A 583 -6.94 -20.28 26.49
CA HIS A 583 -6.44 -20.58 27.83
C HIS A 583 -5.06 -21.23 27.74
N LEU A 584 -4.25 -21.08 28.79
CA LEU A 584 -2.91 -21.66 28.86
C LEU A 584 -3.00 -23.10 29.39
N ASP A 585 -2.44 -24.05 28.64
CA ASP A 585 -2.25 -25.44 29.11
C ASP A 585 -0.98 -25.50 29.97
N THR A 586 -1.18 -25.31 31.27
CA THR A 586 -0.09 -25.31 32.26
C THR A 586 0.53 -26.69 32.45
N THR A 587 -0.18 -27.76 32.12
CA THR A 587 0.35 -29.13 32.20
C THR A 587 1.36 -29.35 31.10
N ALA A 588 1.00 -29.02 29.86
CA ALA A 588 1.91 -29.11 28.72
C ALA A 588 3.10 -28.17 28.84
N SER A 589 2.90 -26.92 29.29
CA SER A 589 4.01 -25.98 29.47
C SER A 589 4.98 -26.43 30.57
N ARG A 590 4.48 -27.00 31.67
CA ARG A 590 5.32 -27.53 32.74
C ARG A 590 6.07 -28.78 32.29
N HIS A 591 5.42 -29.66 31.53
CA HIS A 591 6.07 -30.82 30.95
C HIS A 591 7.24 -30.42 30.05
N ALA A 592 7.01 -29.47 29.13
CA ALA A 592 8.08 -28.95 28.26
C ALA A 592 9.23 -28.32 29.07
N GLN A 593 8.92 -27.61 30.15
CA GLN A 593 9.97 -27.08 31.03
C GLN A 593 10.87 -28.17 31.60
N ILE A 594 10.27 -29.23 32.15
CA ILE A 594 11.00 -30.32 32.80
C ILE A 594 11.85 -31.10 31.79
N VAL A 595 11.29 -31.33 30.60
CA VAL A 595 11.85 -32.28 29.64
C VAL A 595 12.92 -31.65 28.75
N PHE A 596 12.86 -30.35 28.48
CA PHE A 596 13.88 -29.65 27.69
C PHE A 596 14.96 -28.96 28.52
N ASP A 597 14.70 -28.70 29.81
CA ASP A 597 15.64 -28.16 30.82
C ASP A 597 16.67 -27.16 30.24
N GLU A 598 17.94 -27.55 30.11
CA GLU A 598 19.05 -26.73 29.58
C GLU A 598 18.73 -26.10 28.21
N GLY A 599 18.18 -26.87 27.26
CA GLY A 599 17.83 -26.37 25.93
C GLY A 599 16.70 -25.33 25.96
N LEU A 600 15.83 -25.37 26.97
CA LEU A 600 14.84 -24.32 27.18
C LEU A 600 15.48 -23.06 27.79
N GLU A 601 16.40 -23.20 28.74
CA GLU A 601 17.10 -22.04 29.33
C GLU A 601 17.88 -21.27 28.26
N GLU A 602 18.60 -21.97 27.37
CA GLU A 602 19.28 -21.37 26.23
C GLU A 602 18.32 -20.60 25.32
N ALA A 603 17.20 -21.24 24.93
CA ALA A 603 16.18 -20.64 24.08
C ALA A 603 15.50 -19.42 24.71
N LEU A 604 15.47 -19.32 26.03
CA LEU A 604 14.86 -18.20 26.77
C LEU A 604 15.86 -17.10 27.15
N ALA A 605 17.15 -17.39 27.13
CA ALA A 605 18.21 -16.41 27.37
C ALA A 605 18.48 -15.55 26.13
N GLU A 606 18.59 -16.16 24.96
CA GLU A 606 18.86 -15.48 23.69
C GLU A 606 18.31 -16.20 22.46
N SER A 607 18.55 -15.64 21.28
CA SER A 607 18.11 -16.20 19.99
C SER A 607 19.00 -17.38 19.62
N THR A 608 18.47 -18.60 19.65
CA THR A 608 19.23 -19.81 19.30
C THR A 608 19.29 -20.07 17.80
N THR A 609 18.44 -19.40 17.03
CA THR A 609 18.48 -19.46 15.56
C THR A 609 19.22 -18.25 14.99
N PRO A 610 20.01 -18.43 13.91
CA PRO A 610 20.63 -17.33 13.18
C PRO A 610 19.56 -16.57 12.37
N CYS A 611 18.71 -15.80 13.04
CA CYS A 611 17.89 -14.81 12.36
C CYS A 611 18.85 -13.79 11.75
N GLN A 612 19.08 -13.86 10.44
CA GLN A 612 20.03 -12.99 9.75
C GLN A 612 19.57 -11.53 9.82
N ASN A 613 19.97 -10.87 10.90
CA ASN A 613 19.97 -9.43 11.07
C ASN A 613 21.03 -8.75 10.19
N THR A 614 21.61 -9.48 9.21
CA THR A 614 22.58 -8.91 8.27
C THR A 614 21.90 -7.76 7.52
N PRO A 615 22.57 -6.60 7.41
CA PRO A 615 22.06 -5.48 6.67
C PRO A 615 22.10 -5.83 5.18
N ARG A 616 21.11 -6.60 4.72
CA ARG A 616 20.93 -6.88 3.30
C ARG A 616 20.68 -5.54 2.63
N GLY A 617 21.72 -5.07 1.92
CA GLY A 617 21.71 -3.81 1.22
C GLY A 617 20.43 -3.71 0.42
N ALA A 618 19.79 -2.54 0.41
CA ALA A 618 18.55 -2.34 -0.33
C ALA A 618 18.76 -2.81 -1.77
N GLY A 619 18.29 -4.03 -2.07
CA GLY A 619 18.20 -4.55 -3.43
C GLY A 619 17.46 -3.47 -4.18
N ARG A 620 18.17 -2.74 -5.03
CA ARG A 620 17.56 -1.69 -5.82
C ARG A 620 16.55 -2.43 -6.68
N VAL A 621 15.26 -2.30 -6.37
CA VAL A 621 14.21 -2.54 -7.36
C VAL A 621 14.67 -1.78 -8.59
N ALA A 622 14.91 -2.50 -9.69
CA ALA A 622 15.54 -1.97 -10.88
C ALA A 622 14.78 -0.75 -11.39
N VAL A 623 15.21 0.44 -10.96
CA VAL A 623 14.93 1.69 -11.64
C VAL A 623 16.07 1.81 -12.64
N PRO A 624 15.79 1.98 -13.94
CA PRO A 624 16.84 2.19 -14.94
C PRO A 624 17.79 3.27 -14.42
N ARG A 625 19.07 2.91 -14.26
CA ARG A 625 20.15 3.84 -13.95
C ARG A 625 20.23 4.83 -15.11
N GLN A 626 19.57 5.97 -15.01
CA GLN A 626 20.01 7.14 -15.75
C GLN A 626 21.24 7.65 -15.00
N ARG A 627 22.44 7.32 -15.50
CA ARG A 627 23.66 8.03 -15.14
C ARG A 627 23.41 9.49 -15.52
N GLY A 628 22.99 10.30 -14.56
CA GLY A 628 23.16 11.74 -14.64
C GLY A 628 24.65 11.97 -14.46
N THR A 629 25.29 12.50 -15.48
CA THR A 629 26.65 13.01 -15.42
C THR A 629 26.77 13.91 -14.20
N SER A 630 27.54 13.47 -13.21
CA SER A 630 27.95 14.32 -12.10
C SER A 630 28.90 15.37 -12.67
N ALA A 631 28.46 16.61 -12.75
CA ALA A 631 29.36 17.73 -12.96
C ALA A 631 30.44 17.69 -11.87
N HIS A 632 31.70 17.56 -12.29
CA HIS A 632 32.86 17.72 -11.42
C HIS A 632 32.77 19.09 -10.75
N ARG A 633 32.63 19.12 -9.42
CA ARG A 633 32.92 20.33 -8.66
C ARG A 633 34.37 20.28 -8.24
N THR A 634 35.20 20.96 -9.00
CA THR A 634 36.47 21.50 -8.52
C THR A 634 36.14 22.50 -7.41
N ALA A 635 36.28 22.06 -6.16
CA ALA A 635 36.22 22.94 -5.00
C ALA A 635 37.63 23.06 -4.43
N GLY A 636 38.29 24.16 -4.77
CA GLY A 636 39.55 24.58 -4.15
C GLY A 636 39.37 24.69 -2.65
N ARG A 637 40.30 24.08 -1.91
CA ARG A 637 40.42 24.16 -0.46
C ARG A 637 40.71 25.60 -0.05
N ARG A 638 39.97 26.12 0.93
CA ARG A 638 40.50 27.08 1.90
C ARG A 638 40.14 26.62 3.31
N PRO A 639 41.10 26.56 4.24
CA PRO A 639 40.86 26.21 5.63
C PRO A 639 40.35 27.45 6.37
N ARG A 640 39.34 27.28 7.22
CA ARG A 640 39.13 28.24 8.31
C ARG A 640 38.60 27.51 9.54
N ALA A 641 39.34 27.69 10.63
CA ALA A 641 39.11 27.14 11.95
C ALA A 641 37.76 27.55 12.52
N THR A 642 37.12 26.61 13.22
CA THR A 642 36.03 26.82 14.17
C THR A 642 36.63 27.27 15.51
N PRO A 643 36.22 28.43 16.06
CA PRO A 643 36.34 28.69 17.49
C PRO A 643 35.13 28.11 18.23
N ASP A 644 35.42 27.56 19.41
CA ASP A 644 34.51 27.12 20.46
C ASP A 644 33.38 28.10 20.77
N GLU A 645 32.25 27.55 21.23
CA GLU A 645 31.38 28.19 22.22
C GLU A 645 30.43 27.14 22.85
N THR A 646 30.94 26.55 23.93
CA THR A 646 30.29 26.37 25.24
C THR A 646 28.77 26.10 25.31
N ARG A 647 28.46 24.91 25.84
CA ARG A 647 27.16 24.56 26.45
C ARG A 647 26.97 25.30 27.78
N PRO A 648 25.75 25.74 28.12
CA PRO A 648 25.32 25.82 29.51
C PRO A 648 24.53 24.56 29.88
N VAL A 649 25.05 23.86 30.89
CA VAL A 649 24.30 22.96 31.76
C VAL A 649 23.22 23.78 32.46
N ARG A 650 22.00 23.26 32.55
CA ARG A 650 21.00 23.75 33.51
C ARG A 650 20.36 22.56 34.21
N ASP A 651 20.78 22.40 35.45
CA ASP A 651 20.04 21.75 36.51
C ASP A 651 18.72 22.50 36.75
N HIS A 652 17.62 21.77 36.75
CA HIS A 652 16.40 22.19 37.45
C HIS A 652 15.78 20.95 38.09
N ALA A 653 16.19 20.72 39.34
CA ALA A 653 15.32 20.14 40.35
C ALA A 653 14.12 21.07 40.54
N GLY A 654 12.92 20.56 40.25
CA GLY A 654 11.65 21.24 40.49
C GLY A 654 10.55 20.19 40.58
N LYS A 655 9.85 20.15 41.72
CA LYS A 655 8.81 19.17 42.05
C LYS A 655 7.74 19.09 40.94
N PRO A 656 7.26 17.88 40.56
CA PRO A 656 6.17 17.75 39.60
C PRO A 656 4.85 18.21 40.23
N GLY A 657 4.28 19.29 39.69
CA GLY A 657 2.92 19.70 39.99
C GLY A 657 1.90 18.66 39.54
N THR A 658 0.87 18.48 40.36
CA THR A 658 -0.27 17.58 40.18
C THR A 658 -1.00 17.82 38.86
N ARG A 659 -1.10 16.78 38.03
CA ARG A 659 -2.02 16.74 36.89
C ARG A 659 -3.40 16.34 37.40
N PRO A 660 -4.47 17.12 37.14
CA PRO A 660 -5.82 16.65 37.43
C PRO A 660 -6.15 15.47 36.52
N GLY A 661 -6.53 14.36 37.15
CA GLY A 661 -6.92 13.12 36.48
C GLY A 661 -8.17 13.32 35.63
N CYS A 662 -8.09 12.93 34.34
CA CYS A 662 -9.29 12.71 33.54
C CYS A 662 -9.84 11.33 33.93
N ASN A 663 -10.93 11.37 34.71
CA ASN A 663 -11.73 10.21 35.10
C ASN A 663 -12.43 9.62 33.85
N PRO A 664 -12.34 8.32 33.57
CA PRO A 664 -13.04 7.69 32.45
C PRO A 664 -14.40 7.18 32.91
N GLN A 665 -15.36 8.08 33.10
CA GLN A 665 -16.77 7.73 33.20
C GLN A 665 -17.57 8.82 32.48
N LEU A 666 -18.15 8.46 31.34
CA LEU A 666 -19.48 8.89 30.91
C LEU A 666 -19.91 8.02 29.72
N THR A 667 -20.68 7.02 30.11
CA THR A 667 -21.73 6.27 29.43
C THR A 667 -22.44 6.93 28.26
N LEU A 668 -22.73 6.10 27.25
CA LEU A 668 -23.99 5.98 26.49
C LEU A 668 -24.68 7.30 26.09
N TRP A 669 -24.65 7.63 24.79
CA TRP A 669 -25.79 7.85 23.86
C TRP A 669 -25.24 8.15 22.45
#